data_AF-A0A3A4PNZ4-F1
#
_entry.id   AF-A0A3A4PNZ4-F1
#
_cell.length_a   1.000
_cell.length_b   1.000
_cell.length_c   1.000
_cell.angle_alpha   90.00
_cell.angle_beta   90.00
_cell.angle_gamma   90.00
#
_symmetry.space_group_name_H-M   'P 1'
#
loop_
_entity.id
_entity.type
_entity.pdbx_description
1 polymer ?
#
loop_
_entity_poly.entity_id
_entity_poly.type
_entity_poly.pdbx_seq_one_letter_code
_entity_poly.pdbx_strand_id
1 'polypeptide(L)'
;MGAAPGGACGRRDRPRRRNPGRRAGGGQRMRGRLLVIPRRSRCLTVFPVLLGALALVVGGCGEPKSKAGGKRLVVLGFDGMDPRALQRMMDQGRMPNFKRLIEKGGLWNLGTSIPPQSPVAWSNFITGCDPGEHGIFDFIHRDPEQQTDPTSPFFSANKTEPGDEPCVLFEHAIPLPWQNPPEVILTRGGTPFWEYLEAAKVPSRFYRLPANYPPTPSRAGYMKSLSDMGTPDITGSQGTFQWFSPDFSASSKHPSGGMALPMTAVRGRTGVYTFELQGTGNPIEVETHYDAQGTRYIEHPVMTIRMMLEVDRDAPIARLSWSNFGLGGIGYEADESTDGGAGGPQQPDVADAEEYEQELILQEGEWSDWQHVVFRTCNLDPSGGFPAIARFWLKKADPQFPELYVTPLNFDPEKPMATVSTPSDFVTDIGRKIGPFYTQGFAEDFKAFDAEVTDVMGDEKRLFDAETYRIQSQIVLNERIRILDYALEHYEDGLLFVYFSSTDLVAHMMWWDPELGGLPLDARHPTRSPEEAKKYHRVVEGIYEQCDQQLGKVMKKVGEDTPIITMSDHGFGPFQRKVNLNRWLYDNGYIVLKPGERPSGSLATIADWSKTKAYSIGLNGIYLNMVGRERDGSVKPEERDALLAEVSEKLLASRDPDGGRPVVRRVYRTDEVYHGPYAPGGKLSQHTPDLIVGYEYGYITRQGTMGTLTSRWLTDNRNQWSADHCIAAELVPGTLATNVKIHLDDPDLTDLAPTILKYFGVDKPAQMRGRDLWTTPSARTASRE
;
A
#
# COMPACT_ATOMS: atom_id res chain seq x y z
N MET A 1 42.45 65.48 3.09
CA MET A 1 42.91 65.48 1.68
C MET A 1 41.81 64.78 0.88
N GLY A 2 41.18 65.32 -0.17
CA GLY A 2 41.26 66.65 -0.80
C GLY A 2 40.88 66.57 -2.30
N ALA A 3 39.74 67.17 -2.70
CA ALA A 3 39.20 67.39 -4.08
C ALA A 3 38.97 66.13 -4.98
N ALA A 4 37.85 65.90 -5.69
CA ALA A 4 36.93 66.73 -6.53
C ALA A 4 37.49 67.11 -7.92
N PRO A 5 36.69 67.41 -8.98
CA PRO A 5 35.23 67.26 -9.21
C PRO A 5 34.92 65.98 -10.07
N GLY A 6 33.77 65.71 -10.70
CA GLY A 6 32.45 66.35 -10.77
C GLY A 6 32.02 66.81 -12.20
N GLY A 7 30.94 66.25 -12.77
CA GLY A 7 30.42 66.60 -14.11
C GLY A 7 29.00 66.04 -14.40
N ALA A 8 28.09 66.88 -14.91
CA ALA A 8 26.66 66.55 -15.06
C ALA A 8 26.13 66.88 -16.47
N CYS A 9 25.27 66.02 -17.01
CA CYS A 9 24.08 66.40 -17.79
C CYS A 9 23.15 65.17 -17.93
N GLY A 10 21.84 65.37 -17.96
CA GLY A 10 20.87 64.26 -18.00
C GLY A 10 19.89 64.34 -19.17
N ARG A 11 19.06 63.31 -19.33
CA ARG A 11 17.75 63.38 -19.99
C ARG A 11 16.83 62.26 -19.46
N ARG A 12 15.53 62.55 -19.45
CA ARG A 12 14.48 61.66 -18.94
C ARG A 12 14.22 60.53 -19.94
N ASP A 13 13.96 59.32 -19.44
CA ASP A 13 12.95 58.47 -20.08
C ASP A 13 12.21 57.54 -19.10
N ARG A 14 11.02 57.10 -19.50
CA ARG A 14 9.97 56.57 -18.59
C ARG A 14 10.24 55.15 -18.05
N PRO A 15 9.77 54.80 -16.84
CA PRO A 15 9.76 53.41 -16.38
C PRO A 15 8.75 52.59 -17.21
N ARG A 16 9.23 51.56 -17.92
CA ARG A 16 8.36 50.59 -18.60
C ARG A 16 7.66 49.71 -17.54
N ARG A 17 6.34 49.91 -17.37
CA ARG A 17 5.46 48.91 -16.74
C ARG A 17 5.61 47.59 -17.51
N ARG A 18 6.06 46.52 -16.85
CA ARG A 18 5.83 45.14 -17.31
C ARG A 18 4.61 44.59 -16.58
N ASN A 19 3.50 44.42 -17.30
CA ASN A 19 2.38 43.61 -16.83
C ASN A 19 2.83 42.15 -16.76
N PRO A 20 2.54 41.41 -15.66
CA PRO A 20 2.58 39.95 -15.68
C PRO A 20 1.32 39.45 -16.37
N GLY A 21 1.47 38.71 -17.47
CA GLY A 21 0.29 38.21 -18.17
C GLY A 21 0.58 37.45 -19.46
N ARG A 22 0.87 36.15 -19.33
CA ARG A 22 0.18 35.08 -20.08
C ARG A 22 0.61 33.69 -19.62
N ARG A 23 -0.42 32.92 -19.23
CA ARG A 23 -0.57 31.46 -19.32
C ARG A 23 0.68 30.67 -19.76
N ALA A 24 1.31 29.99 -18.81
CA ALA A 24 1.97 28.72 -19.08
C ALA A 24 0.89 27.62 -19.03
N GLY A 25 0.39 27.21 -20.19
CA GLY A 25 -0.41 25.99 -20.31
C GLY A 25 0.54 24.80 -20.34
N GLY A 26 1.02 24.37 -19.17
CA GLY A 26 1.82 23.16 -19.06
C GLY A 26 0.94 21.93 -19.17
N GLY A 27 0.89 21.31 -20.35
CA GLY A 27 0.40 19.93 -20.45
C GLY A 27 1.36 19.04 -19.67
N GLN A 28 0.87 18.32 -18.67
CA GLN A 28 1.66 17.31 -17.98
C GLN A 28 1.90 16.14 -18.95
N ARG A 29 3.08 16.09 -19.59
CA ARG A 29 3.59 14.82 -20.10
C ARG A 29 3.71 13.87 -18.90
N MET A 30 3.02 12.73 -18.96
CA MET A 30 3.07 11.74 -17.88
C MET A 30 4.40 11.00 -17.93
N ARG A 31 5.21 11.19 -16.88
CA ARG A 31 6.50 10.52 -16.72
C ARG A 31 6.29 9.10 -16.23
N GLY A 32 6.76 8.11 -16.99
CA GLY A 32 6.79 6.72 -16.54
C GLY A 32 7.73 6.55 -15.35
N ARG A 33 7.24 5.95 -14.25
CA ARG A 33 8.14 5.38 -13.23
C ARG A 33 8.61 4.04 -13.74
N LEU A 34 9.94 3.88 -13.84
CA LEU A 34 10.57 2.60 -14.15
C LEU A 34 10.35 1.63 -12.99
N LEU A 35 9.71 0.48 -13.25
CA LEU A 35 9.67 -0.59 -12.26
C LEU A 35 11.05 -1.22 -12.10
N VAL A 36 11.46 -1.30 -10.85
CA VAL A 36 12.70 -1.96 -10.45
C VAL A 36 12.48 -3.45 -10.26
N ILE A 37 13.06 -4.24 -11.16
CA ILE A 37 13.04 -5.71 -11.10
C ILE A 37 14.30 -6.21 -10.40
N PRO A 38 14.21 -6.74 -9.16
CA PRO A 38 15.34 -7.43 -8.55
C PRO A 38 15.63 -8.69 -9.36
N ARG A 39 16.85 -8.78 -9.92
CA ARG A 39 17.27 -9.91 -10.77
C ARG A 39 17.20 -11.22 -9.97
N ARG A 40 16.51 -12.23 -10.52
CA ARG A 40 16.72 -13.63 -10.10
C ARG A 40 18.22 -13.95 -10.24
N SER A 41 18.81 -14.55 -9.21
CA SER A 41 20.18 -15.06 -9.22
C SER A 41 20.32 -16.21 -10.24
N ARG A 42 20.46 -15.88 -11.52
CA ARG A 42 20.81 -16.85 -12.57
C ARG A 42 22.32 -16.95 -12.65
N CYS A 43 22.84 -18.16 -12.48
CA CYS A 43 24.20 -18.51 -12.89
C CYS A 43 24.49 -17.95 -14.29
N LEU A 44 25.71 -17.45 -14.48
CA LEU A 44 26.25 -17.00 -15.75
C LEU A 44 26.02 -18.06 -16.85
N THR A 45 25.02 -17.84 -17.72
CA THR A 45 24.88 -18.59 -18.97
C THR A 45 25.91 -18.07 -19.98
N VAL A 46 27.18 -18.36 -19.73
CA VAL A 46 28.22 -18.28 -20.75
C VAL A 46 27.91 -19.35 -21.79
N PHE A 47 27.87 -18.97 -23.07
CA PHE A 47 27.73 -19.88 -24.21
C PHE A 47 28.72 -21.05 -24.11
N PRO A 48 28.28 -22.32 -24.06
CA PRO A 48 29.18 -23.45 -24.12
C PRO A 48 29.25 -23.99 -25.56
N VAL A 49 30.26 -23.54 -26.32
CA VAL A 49 30.83 -24.41 -27.36
C VAL A 49 31.87 -25.29 -26.69
N LEU A 50 31.44 -26.40 -26.11
CA LEU A 50 32.27 -27.59 -25.85
C LEU A 50 31.40 -28.78 -25.39
N LEU A 51 31.44 -29.86 -26.17
CA LEU A 51 30.88 -31.16 -25.76
C LEU A 51 31.76 -31.77 -24.66
N GLY A 52 31.13 -32.42 -23.67
CA GLY A 52 31.83 -33.41 -22.84
C GLY A 52 31.35 -33.53 -21.40
N ALA A 53 30.55 -34.57 -21.14
CA ALA A 53 30.38 -35.25 -19.84
C ALA A 53 30.01 -34.41 -18.59
N LEU A 54 28.70 -34.37 -18.27
CA LEU A 54 28.25 -34.58 -16.88
C LEU A 54 26.83 -35.17 -16.78
N ALA A 55 26.66 -36.41 -17.25
CA ALA A 55 25.49 -37.20 -16.89
C ALA A 55 25.73 -37.87 -15.52
N LEU A 56 25.31 -37.23 -14.42
CA LEU A 56 24.99 -37.83 -13.10
C LEU A 56 24.71 -36.80 -11.97
N VAL A 57 23.71 -35.91 -12.14
CA VAL A 57 22.97 -35.34 -10.99
C VAL A 57 21.46 -35.29 -11.30
N VAL A 58 20.83 -36.45 -11.39
CA VAL A 58 19.39 -36.58 -11.12
C VAL A 58 19.23 -36.93 -9.63
N GLY A 59 19.68 -35.99 -8.78
CA GLY A 59 19.38 -36.02 -7.35
C GLY A 59 18.04 -35.32 -7.16
N GLY A 60 17.00 -36.08 -6.78
CA GLY A 60 15.64 -35.58 -6.80
C GLY A 60 15.41 -34.33 -5.92
N CYS A 61 14.67 -33.36 -6.45
CA CYS A 61 14.11 -32.24 -5.70
C CYS A 61 13.03 -32.73 -4.73
N GLY A 62 13.42 -33.39 -3.65
CA GLY A 62 12.55 -33.64 -2.50
C GLY A 62 12.58 -32.43 -1.56
N GLU A 63 11.45 -32.10 -0.92
CA GLU A 63 11.46 -31.10 0.15
C GLU A 63 12.43 -31.51 1.27
N PRO A 64 13.14 -30.55 1.89
CA PRO A 64 14.14 -30.87 2.90
C PRO A 64 13.47 -31.47 4.15
N LYS A 65 14.08 -32.53 4.69
CA LYS A 65 13.46 -33.36 5.73
C LYS A 65 13.19 -32.55 7.01
N SER A 66 11.91 -32.35 7.31
CA SER A 66 11.41 -31.60 8.48
C SER A 66 11.97 -32.13 9.80
N LYS A 67 12.24 -31.21 10.74
CA LYS A 67 12.49 -31.48 12.15
C LYS A 67 11.34 -31.08 13.08
N ALA A 68 10.20 -30.62 12.55
CA ALA A 68 9.03 -30.34 13.39
C ALA A 68 8.46 -31.62 14.04
N GLY A 69 8.79 -32.79 13.51
CA GLY A 69 8.46 -34.09 14.11
C GLY A 69 6.96 -34.39 14.06
N GLY A 70 6.27 -33.92 13.02
CA GLY A 70 4.81 -34.02 12.90
C GLY A 70 4.04 -32.99 13.75
N LYS A 71 4.71 -32.12 14.51
CA LYS A 71 4.03 -30.99 15.16
C LYS A 71 3.46 -30.04 14.12
N ARG A 72 2.23 -29.58 14.36
CA ARG A 72 1.50 -28.64 13.50
C ARG A 72 1.01 -27.46 14.32
N LEU A 73 1.07 -26.27 13.74
CA LEU A 73 0.49 -25.04 14.26
C LEU A 73 -0.09 -24.25 13.09
N VAL A 74 -1.35 -23.86 13.18
CA VAL A 74 -1.99 -22.98 12.21
C VAL A 74 -2.23 -21.60 12.83
N VAL A 75 -1.88 -20.56 12.09
CA VAL A 75 -2.20 -19.17 12.39
C VAL A 75 -3.07 -18.63 11.25
N LEU A 76 -4.25 -18.10 11.58
CA LEU A 76 -5.11 -17.38 10.66
C LEU A 76 -5.11 -15.90 11.07
N GLY A 77 -4.57 -15.04 10.21
CA GLY A 77 -4.64 -13.60 10.36
C GLY A 77 -5.87 -13.05 9.66
N PHE A 78 -6.80 -12.48 10.42
CA PHE A 78 -7.93 -11.72 9.91
C PHE A 78 -7.67 -10.25 10.23
N ASP A 79 -7.13 -9.49 9.28
CA ASP A 79 -6.72 -8.10 9.49
C ASP A 79 -7.88 -7.27 10.05
N GLY A 80 -7.64 -6.45 11.07
CA GLY A 80 -8.69 -5.60 11.64
C GLY A 80 -9.90 -6.30 12.28
N MET A 81 -9.88 -7.62 12.54
CA MET A 81 -11.02 -8.30 13.18
C MET A 81 -11.27 -7.82 14.61
N ASP A 82 -12.32 -7.03 14.82
CA ASP A 82 -12.63 -6.42 16.11
C ASP A 82 -13.19 -7.43 17.12
N PRO A 83 -12.60 -7.53 18.33
CA PRO A 83 -12.99 -8.55 19.30
C PRO A 83 -14.41 -8.33 19.86
N ARG A 84 -14.93 -7.11 19.88
CA ARG A 84 -16.30 -6.81 20.36
C ARG A 84 -17.34 -7.21 19.32
N ALA A 85 -17.07 -6.92 18.05
CA ALA A 85 -17.92 -7.37 16.94
C ALA A 85 -17.97 -8.91 16.89
N LEU A 86 -16.81 -9.57 17.00
CA LEU A 86 -16.71 -11.03 17.07
C LEU A 86 -17.49 -11.60 18.26
N GLN A 87 -17.28 -11.08 19.47
CA GLN A 87 -17.99 -11.52 20.68
C GLN A 87 -19.51 -11.36 20.53
N ARG A 88 -19.98 -10.19 20.10
CA ARG A 88 -21.41 -9.94 19.84
C ARG A 88 -22.00 -10.96 18.86
N MET A 89 -21.29 -11.28 17.78
CA MET A 89 -21.75 -12.25 16.80
C MET A 89 -21.71 -13.71 17.30
N MET A 90 -20.77 -14.08 18.18
CA MET A 90 -20.78 -15.38 18.89
C MET A 90 -21.97 -15.49 19.86
N ASP A 91 -22.32 -14.42 20.55
CA ASP A 91 -23.47 -14.36 21.47
C ASP A 91 -24.80 -14.44 20.71
N GLN A 92 -24.87 -13.83 19.52
CA GLN A 92 -25.96 -14.00 18.55
C GLN A 92 -26.01 -15.40 17.88
N GLY A 93 -25.02 -16.27 18.14
CA GLY A 93 -24.95 -17.62 17.57
C GLY A 93 -24.53 -17.70 16.10
N ARG A 94 -23.96 -16.62 15.56
CA ARG A 94 -23.60 -16.48 14.12
C ARG A 94 -22.17 -16.89 13.80
N MET A 95 -21.33 -17.08 14.82
CA MET A 95 -19.91 -17.45 14.72
C MET A 95 -19.66 -18.81 15.42
N PRO A 96 -20.26 -19.92 14.93
CA PRO A 96 -20.24 -21.21 15.61
C PRO A 96 -18.85 -21.87 15.64
N ASN A 97 -17.99 -21.64 14.65
CA ASN A 97 -16.64 -22.24 14.65
C ASN A 97 -15.68 -21.49 15.56
N PHE A 98 -15.77 -20.15 15.64
CA PHE A 98 -15.05 -19.39 16.66
C PHE A 98 -15.50 -19.79 18.07
N LYS A 99 -16.82 -19.88 18.29
CA LYS A 99 -17.37 -20.33 19.58
C LYS A 99 -16.87 -21.71 19.99
N ARG A 100 -16.75 -22.64 19.04
CA ARG A 100 -16.20 -23.98 19.24
C ARG A 100 -14.69 -24.00 19.44
N LEU A 101 -13.95 -23.16 18.71
CA LEU A 101 -12.48 -23.03 18.84
C LEU A 101 -12.10 -22.65 20.28
N ILE A 102 -12.81 -21.69 20.86
CA ILE A 102 -12.46 -21.13 22.17
C ILE A 102 -12.87 -22.01 23.37
N GLU A 103 -13.62 -23.10 23.18
CA GLU A 103 -14.06 -24.00 24.26
C GLU A 103 -12.90 -24.61 25.06
N LYS A 104 -11.76 -24.88 24.41
CA LYS A 104 -10.54 -25.42 25.05
C LYS A 104 -9.53 -24.33 25.49
N GLY A 105 -9.59 -23.14 24.88
CA GLY A 105 -8.60 -22.07 25.06
C GLY A 105 -9.25 -20.78 25.56
N GLY A 106 -9.62 -19.88 24.63
CA GLY A 106 -10.34 -18.65 24.96
C GLY A 106 -10.34 -17.62 23.83
N LEU A 107 -11.12 -16.54 24.01
CA LEU A 107 -11.04 -15.28 23.26
C LEU A 107 -10.47 -14.20 24.20
N TRP A 108 -9.54 -13.40 23.69
CA TRP A 108 -8.87 -12.32 24.39
C TRP A 108 -8.76 -11.08 23.50
N ASN A 109 -8.74 -9.91 24.13
CA ASN A 109 -8.24 -8.69 23.52
C ASN A 109 -6.71 -8.80 23.40
N LEU A 110 -6.18 -8.69 22.19
CA LEU A 110 -4.75 -8.73 21.91
C LEU A 110 -4.18 -7.30 21.91
N GLY A 111 -3.15 -7.05 22.71
CA GLY A 111 -2.37 -5.82 22.67
C GLY A 111 -1.82 -5.57 21.27
N THR A 112 -2.11 -4.38 20.73
CA THR A 112 -1.71 -3.95 19.39
C THR A 112 -0.50 -3.01 19.47
N SER A 113 0.13 -2.69 18.33
CA SER A 113 1.28 -1.81 18.30
C SER A 113 0.94 -0.36 18.69
N ILE A 114 1.98 0.42 18.98
CA ILE A 114 1.91 1.87 19.12
C ILE A 114 2.73 2.46 17.97
N PRO A 115 2.14 3.25 17.04
CA PRO A 115 0.70 3.38 16.82
C PRO A 115 0.08 2.06 16.33
N PRO A 116 -1.24 1.85 16.50
CA PRO A 116 -1.97 0.70 15.97
C PRO A 116 -2.19 0.86 14.47
N GLN A 117 -1.16 0.60 13.67
CA GLN A 117 -1.19 0.62 12.21
C GLN A 117 -0.69 -0.71 11.68
N SER A 118 -1.38 -1.31 10.71
CA SER A 118 -1.07 -2.65 10.17
C SER A 118 0.43 -2.88 9.82
N PRO A 119 1.18 -1.97 9.14
CA PRO A 119 2.61 -2.18 8.89
C PRO A 119 3.48 -2.21 10.16
N VAL A 120 3.04 -1.53 11.23
CA VAL A 120 3.69 -1.54 12.54
C VAL A 120 3.28 -2.83 13.29
N ALA A 121 1.99 -3.12 13.38
CA ALA A 121 1.42 -4.24 14.12
C ALA A 121 1.86 -5.61 13.55
N TRP A 122 1.85 -5.78 12.22
CA TRP A 122 2.41 -6.98 11.60
C TRP A 122 3.94 -7.05 11.79
N SER A 123 4.67 -5.93 11.83
CA SER A 123 6.10 -5.95 12.18
C SER A 123 6.37 -6.37 13.62
N ASN A 124 5.51 -5.98 14.58
CA ASN A 124 5.56 -6.48 15.96
C ASN A 124 5.40 -8.00 16.01
N PHE A 125 4.37 -8.55 15.34
CA PHE A 125 4.14 -10.00 15.25
C PHE A 125 5.33 -10.73 14.59
N ILE A 126 5.83 -10.20 13.47
CA ILE A 126 6.92 -10.81 12.68
C ILE A 126 8.21 -10.90 13.51
N THR A 127 8.52 -9.88 14.31
CA THR A 127 9.80 -9.79 15.03
C THR A 127 9.74 -10.21 16.50
N GLY A 128 8.55 -10.24 17.12
CA GLY A 128 8.39 -10.44 18.57
C GLY A 128 8.85 -9.25 19.41
N CYS A 129 8.92 -8.06 18.79
CA CYS A 129 9.52 -6.84 19.33
C CYS A 129 8.65 -5.61 19.06
N ASP A 130 8.94 -4.49 19.71
CA ASP A 130 8.29 -3.21 19.46
C ASP A 130 9.00 -2.39 18.34
N PRO A 131 8.43 -1.25 17.89
CA PRO A 131 8.98 -0.43 16.81
C PRO A 131 10.41 0.08 17.02
N GLY A 132 10.90 0.13 18.26
CA GLY A 132 12.30 0.44 18.55
C GLY A 132 13.30 -0.59 18.01
N GLU A 133 12.87 -1.82 17.73
CA GLU A 133 13.72 -2.88 17.20
C GLU A 133 13.65 -2.99 15.67
N HIS A 134 12.46 -2.83 15.08
CA HIS A 134 12.24 -3.03 13.65
C HIS A 134 12.12 -1.73 12.83
N GLY A 135 12.03 -0.57 13.48
CA GLY A 135 12.12 0.73 12.83
C GLY A 135 10.96 1.11 11.90
N ILE A 136 9.81 0.44 11.99
CA ILE A 136 8.60 0.80 11.23
C ILE A 136 7.67 1.54 12.19
N PHE A 137 7.40 2.83 11.93
CA PHE A 137 6.66 3.69 12.85
C PHE A 137 5.31 4.20 12.31
N ASP A 138 5.11 4.10 11.00
CA ASP A 138 3.92 4.56 10.27
C ASP A 138 3.88 3.84 8.90
N PHE A 139 2.93 4.16 8.00
CA PHE A 139 3.02 3.76 6.59
C PHE A 139 4.11 4.53 5.80
N ILE A 140 4.50 5.71 6.27
CA ILE A 140 5.55 6.54 5.65
C ILE A 140 6.60 7.02 6.66
N HIS A 141 7.85 7.10 6.21
CA HIS A 141 8.91 7.78 6.97
C HIS A 141 9.22 9.14 6.37
N ARG A 142 9.63 10.08 7.23
CA ARG A 142 10.29 11.32 6.80
C ARG A 142 11.78 11.08 6.58
N ASP A 143 12.36 11.85 5.67
CA ASP A 143 13.80 12.11 5.65
C ASP A 143 14.09 13.40 6.47
N PRO A 144 14.83 13.33 7.59
CA PRO A 144 15.16 14.51 8.38
C PRO A 144 16.22 15.43 7.74
N GLU A 145 16.96 14.96 6.73
CA GLU A 145 17.91 15.78 5.97
C GLU A 145 17.24 16.56 4.82
N GLN A 146 16.03 16.15 4.40
CA GLN A 146 15.31 16.72 3.25
C GLN A 146 14.02 17.48 3.60
N GLN A 147 13.98 18.14 4.76
CA GLN A 147 12.79 18.85 5.27
C GLN A 147 12.12 19.84 4.29
N THR A 148 12.85 20.38 3.32
CA THR A 148 12.31 21.30 2.30
C THR A 148 11.89 20.64 0.99
N ASP A 149 12.05 19.31 0.85
CA ASP A 149 11.56 18.57 -0.31
C ASP A 149 10.17 17.95 0.00
N PRO A 150 9.09 18.38 -0.67
CA PRO A 150 7.74 17.84 -0.45
C PRO A 150 7.57 16.39 -0.94
N THR A 151 8.54 15.83 -1.66
CA THR A 151 8.58 14.45 -2.18
C THR A 151 9.47 13.52 -1.35
N SER A 152 10.19 14.04 -0.36
CA SER A 152 11.06 13.24 0.53
C SER A 152 10.39 12.19 1.41
N PRO A 153 9.08 12.27 1.80
CA PRO A 153 8.47 11.19 2.56
C PRO A 153 8.32 9.92 1.71
N PHE A 154 8.84 8.80 2.22
CA PHE A 154 8.93 7.52 1.51
C PHE A 154 8.16 6.41 2.24
N PHE A 155 7.81 5.34 1.52
CA PHE A 155 7.09 4.21 2.09
C PHE A 155 7.94 3.49 3.15
N SER A 156 7.38 3.25 4.34
CA SER A 156 8.18 2.83 5.50
C SER A 156 8.68 1.40 5.42
N ALA A 157 7.95 0.50 4.75
CA ALA A 157 8.18 -0.95 4.76
C ALA A 157 9.08 -1.47 3.63
N ASN A 158 9.25 -0.71 2.54
CA ASN A 158 10.31 -0.94 1.56
C ASN A 158 10.73 0.35 0.86
N LYS A 159 11.98 0.37 0.40
CA LYS A 159 12.54 1.43 -0.45
C LYS A 159 13.09 0.84 -1.73
N THR A 160 13.08 1.63 -2.79
CA THR A 160 13.73 1.28 -4.06
C THR A 160 15.06 2.03 -4.14
N GLU A 161 16.18 1.32 -4.15
CA GLU A 161 17.48 1.91 -4.43
C GLU A 161 17.74 1.91 -5.95
N PRO A 162 18.20 3.04 -6.52
CA PRO A 162 18.56 3.11 -7.92
C PRO A 162 19.81 2.25 -8.19
N GLY A 163 19.84 1.62 -9.35
CA GLY A 163 21.02 0.92 -9.87
C GLY A 163 21.99 1.89 -10.53
N ASP A 164 23.06 1.36 -11.13
CA ASP A 164 23.92 2.14 -11.99
C ASP A 164 23.15 2.61 -13.24
N GLU A 165 23.35 3.86 -13.67
CA GLU A 165 22.71 4.37 -14.89
C GLU A 165 23.03 3.47 -16.10
N PRO A 166 22.03 3.03 -16.88
CA PRO A 166 22.27 2.12 -18.00
C PRO A 166 23.13 2.78 -19.09
N CYS A 167 23.90 1.98 -19.81
CA CYS A 167 24.60 2.47 -20.99
C CYS A 167 23.59 2.77 -22.10
N VAL A 168 23.37 4.04 -22.42
CA VAL A 168 22.45 4.44 -23.48
C VAL A 168 23.19 4.49 -24.81
N LEU A 169 22.74 3.69 -25.79
CA LEU A 169 23.20 3.71 -27.16
C LEU A 169 22.01 4.07 -28.06
N PHE A 170 22.10 5.23 -28.73
CA PHE A 170 20.95 5.88 -29.37
C PHE A 170 19.80 6.08 -28.36
N GLU A 171 18.62 5.54 -28.63
CA GLU A 171 17.42 5.60 -27.79
C GLU A 171 17.24 4.31 -26.95
N HIS A 172 18.29 3.50 -26.79
CA HIS A 172 18.20 2.20 -26.11
C HIS A 172 19.15 2.12 -24.91
N ALA A 173 18.58 1.87 -23.73
CA ALA A 173 19.27 1.48 -22.51
C ALA A 173 19.74 0.02 -22.63
N ILE A 174 21.06 -0.18 -22.63
CA ILE A 174 21.72 -1.48 -22.67
C ILE A 174 22.24 -1.80 -21.26
N PRO A 175 21.61 -2.74 -20.53
CA PRO A 175 22.07 -3.14 -19.21
C PRO A 175 23.37 -3.96 -19.33
N LEU A 176 24.47 -3.41 -18.83
CA LEU A 176 25.78 -4.05 -18.90
C LEU A 176 25.96 -5.09 -17.78
N PRO A 177 26.71 -6.20 -18.00
CA PRO A 177 26.85 -7.26 -17.00
C PRO A 177 27.48 -6.86 -15.66
N TRP A 178 28.21 -5.74 -15.63
CA TRP A 178 28.89 -5.18 -14.45
C TRP A 178 28.11 -4.05 -13.77
N GLN A 179 26.95 -3.66 -14.30
CA GLN A 179 26.09 -2.66 -13.68
C GLN A 179 25.24 -3.32 -12.60
N ASN A 180 25.19 -2.68 -11.43
CA ASN A 180 24.25 -3.03 -10.38
C ASN A 180 22.84 -2.72 -10.87
N PRO A 181 21.93 -3.72 -10.94
CA PRO A 181 20.53 -3.43 -11.22
C PRO A 181 19.96 -2.62 -10.04
N PRO A 182 18.91 -1.84 -10.27
CA PRO A 182 18.16 -1.27 -9.16
C PRO A 182 17.57 -2.39 -8.29
N GLU A 183 17.41 -2.14 -6.99
CA GLU A 183 16.94 -3.13 -6.02
C GLU A 183 15.81 -2.57 -5.15
N VAL A 184 14.78 -3.38 -4.87
CA VAL A 184 13.79 -3.07 -3.82
C VAL A 184 14.26 -3.73 -2.53
N ILE A 185 14.39 -2.95 -1.47
CA ILE A 185 14.94 -3.37 -0.18
C ILE A 185 13.84 -3.31 0.88
N LEU A 186 13.66 -4.41 1.60
CA LEU A 186 12.83 -4.47 2.80
C LEU A 186 13.50 -3.65 3.91
N THR A 187 12.84 -2.59 4.37
CA THR A 187 13.38 -1.65 5.38
C THR A 187 13.08 -2.06 6.82
N ARG A 188 12.16 -3.01 7.02
CA ARG A 188 11.83 -3.57 8.34
C ARG A 188 13.07 -4.25 8.94
N GLY A 189 13.58 -3.66 10.02
CA GLY A 189 14.63 -4.25 10.85
C GLY A 189 14.14 -5.44 11.69
N GLY A 190 15.03 -5.94 12.56
CA GLY A 190 14.78 -7.09 13.41
C GLY A 190 14.74 -8.43 12.64
N THR A 191 15.24 -9.49 13.28
CA THR A 191 15.18 -10.85 12.70
C THR A 191 13.75 -11.39 12.83
N PRO A 192 13.09 -11.76 11.71
CA PRO A 192 11.75 -12.34 11.78
C PRO A 192 11.80 -13.73 12.42
N PHE A 193 10.78 -14.10 13.19
CA PHE A 193 10.85 -15.30 14.03
C PHE A 193 11.06 -16.61 13.25
N TRP A 194 10.63 -16.67 11.99
CA TRP A 194 10.81 -17.85 11.14
C TRP A 194 12.26 -18.11 10.70
N GLU A 195 13.18 -17.16 10.79
CA GLU A 195 14.61 -17.46 10.59
C GLU A 195 15.13 -18.42 11.67
N TYR A 196 14.62 -18.33 12.90
CA TYR A 196 14.96 -19.27 13.99
C TYR A 196 14.29 -20.64 13.79
N LEU A 197 13.06 -20.68 13.27
CA LEU A 197 12.39 -21.92 12.86
C LEU A 197 13.15 -22.61 11.71
N GLU A 198 13.58 -21.85 10.69
CA GLU A 198 14.38 -22.37 9.59
C GLU A 198 15.75 -22.91 10.06
N ALA A 199 16.43 -22.19 10.97
CA ALA A 199 17.67 -22.68 11.59
C ALA A 199 17.44 -24.00 12.36
N ALA A 200 16.29 -24.15 13.02
CA ALA A 200 15.85 -25.39 13.66
C ALA A 200 15.35 -26.47 12.69
N LYS A 201 15.23 -26.17 11.39
CA LYS A 201 14.69 -27.03 10.31
C LYS A 201 13.19 -27.35 10.48
N VAL A 202 12.43 -26.39 10.99
CA VAL A 202 10.98 -26.42 11.11
C VAL A 202 10.36 -25.75 9.88
N PRO A 203 9.60 -26.47 9.04
CA PRO A 203 8.91 -25.87 7.90
C PRO A 203 8.00 -24.73 8.34
N SER A 204 8.04 -23.62 7.60
CA SER A 204 7.20 -22.45 7.86
C SER A 204 6.64 -21.93 6.54
N ARG A 205 5.31 -21.94 6.40
CA ARG A 205 4.62 -21.59 5.16
C ARG A 205 3.69 -20.41 5.40
N PHE A 206 3.99 -19.28 4.76
CA PHE A 206 3.25 -18.03 4.88
C PHE A 206 2.54 -17.70 3.57
N TYR A 207 1.22 -17.64 3.63
CA TYR A 207 0.38 -17.26 2.50
C TYR A 207 -0.15 -15.85 2.74
N ARG A 208 0.28 -14.92 1.88
CA ARG A 208 -0.10 -13.50 1.91
C ARG A 208 0.39 -12.75 3.16
N LEU A 209 1.67 -12.90 3.49
CA LEU A 209 2.27 -12.25 4.66
C LEU A 209 2.40 -10.72 4.49
N PRO A 210 1.77 -9.91 5.36
CA PRO A 210 1.93 -8.46 5.36
C PRO A 210 3.37 -8.04 5.75
N ALA A 211 3.78 -6.81 5.42
CA ALA A 211 5.05 -6.21 5.86
C ALA A 211 6.32 -7.06 5.56
N ASN A 212 6.25 -7.87 4.49
CA ASN A 212 7.32 -8.75 4.04
C ASN A 212 7.48 -8.70 2.50
N TYR A 213 7.55 -7.49 1.92
CA TYR A 213 7.89 -7.28 0.51
C TYR A 213 9.15 -6.38 0.39
N PRO A 214 10.19 -6.81 -0.36
CA PRO A 214 10.39 -8.18 -0.82
C PRO A 214 10.44 -9.18 0.35
N PRO A 215 10.08 -10.45 0.15
CA PRO A 215 10.07 -11.45 1.21
C PRO A 215 11.49 -11.78 1.65
N THR A 216 11.70 -11.85 2.98
CA THR A 216 12.97 -12.30 3.58
C THR A 216 13.43 -13.63 2.95
N PRO A 217 14.64 -13.75 2.37
CA PRO A 217 15.04 -14.97 1.65
C PRO A 217 15.09 -16.23 2.52
N SER A 218 14.50 -17.32 2.03
CA SER A 218 14.66 -18.68 2.58
C SER A 218 16.09 -19.16 2.38
N ARG A 219 16.86 -19.37 3.46
CA ARG A 219 18.31 -19.67 3.40
C ARG A 219 18.64 -21.16 3.43
N ALA A 220 17.77 -21.98 4.03
CA ALA A 220 17.96 -23.42 4.17
C ALA A 220 16.83 -24.24 3.52
N GLY A 221 15.85 -23.57 2.91
CA GLY A 221 14.75 -24.18 2.15
C GLY A 221 13.57 -24.65 3.00
N TYR A 222 13.50 -24.26 4.29
CA TYR A 222 12.39 -24.63 5.17
C TYR A 222 11.29 -23.55 5.21
N MET A 223 11.59 -22.33 4.75
CA MET A 223 10.60 -21.26 4.67
C MET A 223 10.05 -21.11 3.24
N LYS A 224 8.73 -20.98 3.11
CA LYS A 224 8.05 -20.47 1.91
C LYS A 224 7.15 -19.30 2.30
N SER A 225 7.24 -18.17 1.60
CA SER A 225 6.40 -16.99 1.86
C SER A 225 5.94 -16.35 0.56
N LEU A 226 4.65 -16.04 0.46
CA LEU A 226 4.05 -15.15 -0.53
C LEU A 226 3.68 -13.83 0.18
N SER A 227 4.14 -12.69 -0.34
CA SER A 227 3.90 -11.36 0.26
C SER A 227 2.46 -10.86 0.05
N ASP A 228 2.00 -9.93 0.90
CA ASP A 228 0.76 -9.13 0.74
C ASP A 228 1.09 -7.63 0.92
N MET A 229 0.49 -6.94 1.89
CA MET A 229 0.60 -5.49 2.13
C MET A 229 2.05 -4.97 1.99
N GLY A 230 2.20 -3.96 1.14
CA GLY A 230 3.49 -3.40 0.72
C GLY A 230 3.97 -3.91 -0.64
N THR A 231 3.42 -5.01 -1.15
CA THR A 231 3.66 -5.50 -2.52
C THR A 231 2.96 -4.60 -3.54
N PRO A 232 3.70 -3.94 -4.45
CA PRO A 232 3.13 -3.01 -5.42
C PRO A 232 2.48 -3.72 -6.62
N ASP A 233 1.83 -2.92 -7.47
CA ASP A 233 1.47 -3.27 -8.85
C ASP A 233 2.70 -3.16 -9.78
N ILE A 234 2.56 -3.52 -11.07
CA ILE A 234 3.69 -3.47 -12.02
C ILE A 234 4.23 -2.05 -12.26
N THR A 235 3.50 -1.00 -11.88
CA THR A 235 3.96 0.40 -12.03
C THR A 235 4.80 0.86 -10.83
N GLY A 236 4.96 0.00 -9.81
CA GLY A 236 5.59 0.33 -8.54
C GLY A 236 4.67 1.10 -7.60
N SER A 237 3.37 1.16 -7.90
CA SER A 237 2.34 1.84 -7.11
C SER A 237 1.65 0.86 -6.15
N GLN A 238 0.96 1.40 -5.15
CA GLN A 238 0.12 0.62 -4.22
C GLN A 238 -1.32 0.62 -4.73
N GLY A 239 -1.55 0.07 -5.94
CA GLY A 239 -2.87 -0.02 -6.57
C GLY A 239 -3.28 1.27 -7.28
N THR A 240 -2.72 1.49 -8.48
CA THR A 240 -3.21 2.48 -9.45
C THR A 240 -4.09 1.81 -10.51
N PHE A 241 -5.39 2.06 -10.46
CA PHE A 241 -6.34 1.59 -11.47
C PHE A 241 -6.40 2.51 -12.70
N GLN A 242 -7.02 2.06 -13.78
CA GLN A 242 -7.27 2.87 -14.98
C GLN A 242 -8.76 2.89 -15.34
N TRP A 243 -9.30 4.07 -15.64
CA TRP A 243 -10.71 4.27 -15.98
C TRP A 243 -10.82 5.05 -17.29
N PHE A 244 -11.43 4.43 -18.28
CA PHE A 244 -11.52 4.91 -19.65
C PHE A 244 -12.93 5.40 -19.99
N SER A 245 -13.00 6.55 -20.66
CA SER A 245 -14.25 7.11 -21.21
C SER A 245 -13.93 8.16 -22.29
N PRO A 246 -14.77 8.38 -23.32
CA PRO A 246 -14.60 9.51 -24.24
C PRO A 246 -14.91 10.87 -23.59
N ASP A 247 -15.52 10.89 -22.39
CA ASP A 247 -15.68 12.12 -21.59
C ASP A 247 -14.36 12.62 -20.98
N PHE A 248 -13.28 11.82 -21.05
CA PHE A 248 -11.98 12.21 -20.51
C PHE A 248 -11.06 12.82 -21.57
N SER A 249 -10.08 13.57 -21.10
CA SER A 249 -9.09 14.29 -21.89
C SER A 249 -7.71 14.15 -21.24
N ALA A 250 -6.65 14.48 -21.98
CA ALA A 250 -5.29 14.58 -21.41
C ALA A 250 -5.16 15.64 -20.30
N SER A 251 -6.18 16.49 -20.11
CA SER A 251 -6.26 17.49 -19.03
C SER A 251 -7.25 17.12 -17.92
N SER A 252 -7.89 15.95 -17.98
CA SER A 252 -8.84 15.50 -16.97
C SER A 252 -8.13 15.21 -15.64
N LYS A 253 -8.73 15.66 -14.53
CA LYS A 253 -8.19 15.45 -13.20
C LYS A 253 -8.29 13.96 -12.84
N HIS A 254 -7.15 13.31 -12.64
CA HIS A 254 -7.12 11.92 -12.20
C HIS A 254 -7.68 11.75 -10.77
N PRO A 255 -8.37 10.62 -10.49
CA PRO A 255 -8.81 10.28 -9.14
C PRO A 255 -7.64 9.99 -8.20
N SER A 256 -7.92 9.94 -6.89
CA SER A 256 -6.94 9.48 -5.91
C SER A 256 -6.60 8.01 -6.16
N GLY A 257 -5.35 7.72 -6.53
CA GLY A 257 -4.87 6.36 -6.78
C GLY A 257 -5.47 5.65 -7.99
N GLY A 258 -5.82 6.40 -9.03
CA GLY A 258 -6.16 5.85 -10.33
C GLY A 258 -6.00 6.88 -11.44
N MET A 259 -6.21 6.48 -12.69
CA MET A 259 -6.00 7.31 -13.86
C MET A 259 -7.27 7.37 -14.71
N ALA A 260 -7.89 8.55 -14.80
CA ALA A 260 -8.95 8.83 -15.77
C ALA A 260 -8.31 9.11 -17.14
N LEU A 261 -8.60 8.29 -18.14
CA LEU A 261 -7.91 8.24 -19.43
C LEU A 261 -8.91 8.31 -20.63
N PRO A 262 -8.57 9.02 -21.72
CA PRO A 262 -9.47 9.21 -22.86
C PRO A 262 -9.68 7.93 -23.68
N MET A 263 -10.85 7.82 -24.31
CA MET A 263 -11.13 6.89 -25.41
C MET A 263 -11.38 7.65 -26.71
N THR A 264 -10.74 7.23 -27.80
CA THR A 264 -10.87 7.87 -29.11
C THR A 264 -11.90 7.13 -29.96
N ALA A 265 -13.00 7.79 -30.34
CA ALA A 265 -13.99 7.19 -31.23
C ALA A 265 -13.43 6.93 -32.63
N VAL A 266 -13.69 5.74 -33.19
CA VAL A 266 -13.25 5.36 -34.54
C VAL A 266 -14.16 5.99 -35.59
N ARG A 267 -13.55 6.67 -36.57
CA ARG A 267 -14.29 7.45 -37.57
C ARG A 267 -15.22 6.55 -38.38
N GLY A 268 -16.49 6.95 -38.51
CA GLY A 268 -17.51 6.20 -39.24
C GLY A 268 -18.07 4.96 -38.52
N ARG A 269 -17.59 4.61 -37.31
CA ARG A 269 -18.03 3.43 -36.55
C ARG A 269 -18.60 3.84 -35.18
N THR A 270 -19.86 4.30 -35.13
CA THR A 270 -20.54 4.62 -33.85
C THR A 270 -20.63 3.38 -32.96
N GLY A 271 -20.23 3.52 -31.69
CA GLY A 271 -20.06 2.42 -30.73
C GLY A 271 -18.62 1.88 -30.66
N VAL A 272 -17.70 2.30 -31.53
CA VAL A 272 -16.33 1.77 -31.58
C VAL A 272 -15.31 2.80 -31.14
N TYR A 273 -14.45 2.42 -30.21
CA TYR A 273 -13.44 3.27 -29.57
C TYR A 273 -12.09 2.56 -29.50
N THR A 274 -11.00 3.31 -29.64
CA THR A 274 -9.64 2.83 -29.35
C THR A 274 -9.01 3.61 -28.20
N PHE A 275 -8.22 2.93 -27.37
CA PHE A 275 -7.52 3.51 -26.23
C PHE A 275 -6.23 2.75 -25.94
N GLU A 276 -5.41 3.27 -25.02
CA GLU A 276 -4.14 2.68 -24.62
C GLU A 276 -4.17 2.29 -23.15
N LEU A 277 -4.03 1.00 -22.87
CA LEU A 277 -3.76 0.53 -21.50
C LEU A 277 -2.30 0.87 -21.16
N GLN A 278 -2.08 1.62 -20.08
CA GLN A 278 -0.76 2.10 -19.68
C GLN A 278 -0.08 1.15 -18.69
N GLY A 279 1.18 0.80 -18.94
CA GLY A 279 2.01 -0.06 -18.09
C GLY A 279 3.01 0.72 -17.25
N THR A 280 4.20 0.14 -17.04
CA THR A 280 5.35 0.80 -16.40
C THR A 280 6.24 1.52 -17.44
N GLY A 281 7.19 2.33 -16.97
CA GLY A 281 8.22 2.92 -17.82
C GLY A 281 9.07 1.84 -18.50
N ASN A 282 9.40 2.05 -19.77
CA ASN A 282 10.13 1.12 -20.62
C ASN A 282 11.59 0.99 -20.13
N PRO A 283 12.06 -0.20 -19.76
CA PRO A 283 13.44 -0.41 -19.30
C PRO A 283 14.48 -0.45 -20.43
N ILE A 284 14.05 -0.53 -21.70
CA ILE A 284 14.94 -0.62 -22.86
C ILE A 284 14.89 0.66 -23.69
N GLU A 285 13.73 1.06 -24.22
CA GLU A 285 13.65 2.32 -24.97
C GLU A 285 13.66 3.50 -23.98
N VAL A 286 14.46 4.52 -24.28
CA VAL A 286 14.69 5.69 -23.40
C VAL A 286 14.92 6.97 -24.21
N GLU A 287 14.38 8.07 -23.69
CA GLU A 287 14.65 9.40 -24.22
C GLU A 287 15.76 10.08 -23.39
N THR A 288 16.77 10.66 -24.05
CA THR A 288 17.80 11.48 -23.37
C THR A 288 17.44 12.95 -23.46
N HIS A 289 17.23 13.57 -22.31
CA HIS A 289 16.89 15.00 -22.17
C HIS A 289 17.98 15.78 -21.45
N TYR A 290 17.91 17.10 -21.54
CA TYR A 290 18.78 18.02 -20.80
C TYR A 290 17.91 19.09 -20.11
N ASP A 291 18.21 19.40 -18.85
CA ASP A 291 17.55 20.50 -18.13
C ASP A 291 18.08 21.89 -18.58
N ALA A 292 17.52 22.96 -18.01
CA ALA A 292 17.92 24.33 -18.33
C ALA A 292 19.34 24.70 -17.84
N GLN A 293 19.98 23.83 -17.05
CA GLN A 293 21.33 23.95 -16.52
C GLN A 293 22.33 23.09 -17.32
N GLY A 294 21.85 22.27 -18.28
CA GLY A 294 22.65 21.34 -19.06
C GLY A 294 22.85 19.97 -18.40
N THR A 295 22.18 19.69 -17.28
CA THR A 295 22.18 18.37 -16.64
C THR A 295 21.44 17.39 -17.52
N ARG A 296 22.11 16.31 -17.94
CA ARG A 296 21.47 15.20 -18.64
C ARG A 296 20.53 14.46 -17.70
N TYR A 297 19.36 14.05 -18.19
CA TYR A 297 18.51 13.05 -17.54
C TYR A 297 17.95 12.07 -18.57
N ILE A 298 17.60 10.88 -18.11
CA ILE A 298 17.02 9.80 -18.92
C ILE A 298 15.54 9.68 -18.56
N GLU A 299 14.65 9.68 -19.55
CA GLU A 299 13.23 9.45 -19.38
C GLU A 299 12.85 8.07 -19.95
N HIS A 300 12.07 7.32 -19.18
CA HIS A 300 11.58 5.99 -19.55
C HIS A 300 10.11 6.13 -20.03
N PRO A 301 9.84 6.12 -21.35
CA PRO A 301 8.48 6.26 -21.89
C PRO A 301 7.58 5.13 -21.36
N VAL A 302 6.30 5.42 -21.15
CA VAL A 302 5.35 4.42 -20.63
C VAL A 302 5.06 3.39 -21.72
N MET A 303 5.23 2.10 -21.40
CA MET A 303 4.80 1.03 -22.32
C MET A 303 3.27 0.97 -22.37
N THR A 304 2.69 0.82 -23.55
CA THR A 304 1.23 0.75 -23.74
C THR A 304 0.78 -0.50 -24.50
N ILE A 305 -0.50 -0.84 -24.39
CA ILE A 305 -1.18 -1.83 -25.22
C ILE A 305 -2.39 -1.16 -25.87
N ARG A 306 -2.45 -1.16 -27.21
CA ARG A 306 -3.58 -0.64 -27.98
C ARG A 306 -4.78 -1.58 -27.82
N MET A 307 -5.92 -1.02 -27.45
CA MET A 307 -7.17 -1.75 -27.23
C MET A 307 -8.30 -1.12 -28.03
N MET A 308 -9.26 -1.94 -28.45
CA MET A 308 -10.50 -1.52 -29.11
C MET A 308 -11.71 -2.01 -28.31
N LEU A 309 -12.67 -1.11 -28.04
CA LEU A 309 -13.96 -1.43 -27.45
C LEU A 309 -15.07 -1.19 -28.49
N GLU A 310 -15.85 -2.22 -28.77
CA GLU A 310 -17.03 -2.19 -29.64
C GLU A 310 -18.29 -2.41 -28.81
N VAL A 311 -19.02 -1.35 -28.52
CA VAL A 311 -20.27 -1.36 -27.77
C VAL A 311 -21.43 -1.80 -28.68
N ASP A 312 -22.20 -2.79 -28.26
CA ASP A 312 -23.42 -3.19 -28.95
C ASP A 312 -24.50 -2.11 -28.80
N ARG A 313 -25.35 -1.93 -29.81
CA ARG A 313 -26.38 -0.87 -29.82
C ARG A 313 -27.72 -1.33 -29.27
N ASP A 314 -27.95 -2.65 -29.28
CA ASP A 314 -29.23 -3.29 -28.99
C ASP A 314 -29.15 -4.12 -27.70
N ALA A 315 -27.95 -4.36 -27.17
CA ALA A 315 -27.69 -5.07 -25.90
C ALA A 315 -26.67 -4.33 -25.02
N PRO A 316 -26.75 -4.45 -23.66
CA PRO A 316 -25.82 -3.81 -22.73
C PRO A 316 -24.51 -4.61 -22.61
N ILE A 317 -23.82 -4.79 -23.75
CA ILE A 317 -22.57 -5.54 -23.86
C ILE A 317 -21.57 -4.77 -24.72
N ALA A 318 -20.29 -5.08 -24.56
CA ALA A 318 -19.24 -4.63 -25.47
C ALA A 318 -18.20 -5.72 -25.72
N ARG A 319 -17.66 -5.77 -26.93
CA ARG A 319 -16.46 -6.57 -27.26
C ARG A 319 -15.23 -5.72 -27.03
N LEU A 320 -14.31 -6.22 -26.22
CA LEU A 320 -12.97 -5.69 -26.01
C LEU A 320 -11.98 -6.56 -26.78
N SER A 321 -11.19 -5.97 -27.67
CA SER A 321 -10.16 -6.68 -28.46
C SER A 321 -8.80 -5.98 -28.33
N TRP A 322 -7.71 -6.76 -28.27
CA TRP A 322 -6.33 -6.24 -28.20
C TRP A 322 -5.32 -7.21 -28.81
N SER A 323 -4.10 -6.74 -29.05
CA SER A 323 -2.97 -7.58 -29.43
C SER A 323 -1.79 -7.32 -28.49
N ASN A 324 -1.17 -8.38 -27.99
CA ASN A 324 0.07 -8.31 -27.22
C ASN A 324 1.31 -8.14 -28.12
N PHE A 325 1.13 -8.31 -29.44
CA PHE A 325 2.23 -8.38 -30.41
C PHE A 325 2.08 -7.43 -31.61
N GLY A 326 1.07 -6.55 -31.60
CA GLY A 326 0.98 -5.42 -32.51
C GLY A 326 2.24 -4.56 -32.50
N LEU A 327 2.53 -3.89 -33.62
CA LEU A 327 3.67 -2.99 -33.71
C LEU A 327 3.44 -1.83 -32.74
N GLY A 328 4.27 -1.77 -31.69
CA GLY A 328 4.18 -0.75 -30.65
C GLY A 328 4.22 0.65 -31.26
N GLY A 329 3.51 1.59 -30.62
CA GLY A 329 3.28 2.92 -31.15
C GLY A 329 4.56 3.59 -31.63
N ILE A 330 4.67 3.77 -32.95
CA ILE A 330 5.52 4.83 -33.49
C ILE A 330 4.97 6.11 -32.86
N GLY A 331 5.83 6.86 -32.16
CA GLY A 331 5.39 8.01 -31.39
C GLY A 331 4.60 8.99 -32.27
N TYR A 332 3.73 9.78 -31.64
CA TYR A 332 3.23 11.01 -32.26
C TYR A 332 4.41 11.94 -32.52
N GLU A 333 5.10 11.75 -33.65
CA GLU A 333 5.89 12.79 -34.28
C GLU A 333 4.96 13.97 -34.53
N ALA A 334 5.10 15.00 -33.70
CA ALA A 334 4.60 16.32 -34.05
C ALA A 334 5.46 16.77 -35.23
N ASP A 335 4.98 16.52 -36.45
CA ASP A 335 5.64 16.91 -37.69
C ASP A 335 5.99 18.40 -37.64
N GLU A 336 7.29 18.71 -37.51
CA GLU A 336 7.83 20.06 -37.64
C GLU A 336 7.88 20.48 -39.12
N SER A 337 6.77 20.29 -39.85
CA SER A 337 6.56 20.86 -41.17
C SER A 337 5.76 22.16 -41.05
N THR A 338 6.40 23.26 -41.42
CA THR A 338 5.85 24.61 -41.29
C THR A 338 4.78 24.87 -42.35
N ASP A 339 3.49 24.88 -41.97
CA ASP A 339 2.60 25.97 -42.37
C ASP A 339 1.38 26.15 -41.46
N GLY A 340 0.89 27.39 -41.36
CA GLY A 340 -0.08 27.79 -40.34
C GLY A 340 -1.52 27.32 -40.58
N GLY A 341 -1.91 26.20 -39.96
CA GLY A 341 -3.30 25.72 -39.92
C GLY A 341 -3.66 25.08 -38.57
N ALA A 342 -4.82 25.41 -38.01
CA ALA A 342 -5.30 24.82 -36.75
C ALA A 342 -5.85 23.40 -36.97
N GLY A 343 -4.96 22.42 -37.10
CA GLY A 343 -5.30 21.00 -37.09
C GLY A 343 -5.54 20.50 -35.66
N GLY A 344 -6.76 20.03 -35.37
CA GLY A 344 -7.00 19.18 -34.20
C GLY A 344 -6.40 17.78 -34.41
N PRO A 345 -6.32 16.94 -33.37
CA PRO A 345 -5.82 15.57 -33.50
C PRO A 345 -6.62 14.82 -34.58
N GLN A 346 -5.91 14.21 -35.53
CA GLN A 346 -6.54 13.41 -36.58
C GLN A 346 -7.21 12.18 -35.94
N GLN A 347 -8.49 11.96 -36.27
CA GLN A 347 -9.20 10.74 -35.90
C GLN A 347 -8.58 9.56 -36.68
N PRO A 348 -8.34 8.40 -36.04
CA PRO A 348 -7.84 7.22 -36.74
C PRO A 348 -8.81 6.81 -37.84
N ASP A 349 -8.27 6.53 -39.02
CA ASP A 349 -9.05 6.17 -40.20
C ASP A 349 -9.36 4.67 -40.22
N VAL A 350 -10.30 4.26 -41.07
CA VAL A 350 -10.91 2.91 -41.06
C VAL A 350 -9.93 1.77 -41.43
N ALA A 351 -8.69 2.09 -41.81
CA ALA A 351 -7.73 1.13 -42.36
C ALA A 351 -6.85 0.39 -41.32
N ASP A 352 -6.72 0.90 -40.09
CA ASP A 352 -5.88 0.27 -39.03
C ASP A 352 -6.62 -0.84 -38.28
N ALA A 353 -7.24 -1.76 -39.02
CA ALA A 353 -7.72 -3.03 -38.48
C ALA A 353 -6.53 -3.99 -38.33
N GLU A 354 -5.67 -3.72 -37.34
CA GLU A 354 -4.65 -4.67 -36.87
C GLU A 354 -5.31 -6.00 -36.50
N GLU A 355 -4.61 -7.12 -36.70
CA GLU A 355 -5.07 -8.44 -36.23
C GLU A 355 -5.03 -8.46 -34.69
N TYR A 356 -6.18 -8.17 -34.06
CA TYR A 356 -6.38 -8.38 -32.64
C TYR A 356 -6.37 -9.89 -32.34
N GLU A 357 -5.39 -10.34 -31.55
CA GLU A 357 -5.20 -11.75 -31.20
C GLU A 357 -6.10 -12.21 -30.04
N GLN A 358 -6.60 -11.27 -29.25
CA GLN A 358 -7.39 -11.52 -28.05
C GLN A 358 -8.73 -10.77 -28.16
N GLU A 359 -9.82 -11.44 -27.80
CA GLU A 359 -11.16 -10.87 -27.71
C GLU A 359 -11.87 -11.31 -26.43
N LEU A 360 -12.65 -10.41 -25.84
CA LEU A 360 -13.45 -10.63 -24.65
C LEU A 360 -14.80 -9.93 -24.81
N ILE A 361 -15.90 -10.62 -24.50
CA ILE A 361 -17.22 -10.00 -24.38
C ILE A 361 -17.43 -9.62 -22.91
N LEU A 362 -17.79 -8.37 -22.67
CA LEU A 362 -18.13 -7.81 -21.37
C LEU A 362 -19.61 -7.43 -21.34
N GLN A 363 -20.33 -7.80 -20.28
CA GLN A 363 -21.66 -7.28 -19.99
C GLN A 363 -21.56 -6.04 -19.07
N GLU A 364 -22.47 -5.08 -19.23
CA GLU A 364 -22.56 -3.94 -18.30
C GLU A 364 -22.73 -4.42 -16.86
N GLY A 365 -21.91 -3.88 -15.96
CA GLY A 365 -21.86 -4.24 -14.55
C GLY A 365 -21.09 -5.53 -14.23
N GLU A 366 -20.67 -6.31 -15.24
CA GLU A 366 -19.93 -7.57 -15.04
C GLU A 366 -18.42 -7.38 -15.03
N TRP A 367 -17.75 -8.12 -14.13
CA TRP A 367 -16.30 -8.21 -14.04
C TRP A 367 -15.80 -9.38 -14.88
N SER A 368 -14.78 -9.14 -15.70
CA SER A 368 -14.08 -10.23 -16.38
C SER A 368 -13.34 -11.14 -15.40
N ASP A 369 -13.07 -12.37 -15.83
CA ASP A 369 -11.95 -13.14 -15.31
C ASP A 369 -10.61 -12.44 -15.61
N TRP A 370 -9.56 -12.87 -14.92
CA TRP A 370 -8.20 -12.36 -15.13
C TRP A 370 -7.75 -12.58 -16.59
N GLN A 371 -7.37 -11.50 -17.25
CA GLN A 371 -6.78 -11.51 -18.58
C GLN A 371 -5.27 -11.31 -18.48
N HIS A 372 -4.49 -12.04 -19.28
CA HIS A 372 -3.05 -11.86 -19.38
C HIS A 372 -2.75 -10.79 -20.45
N VAL A 373 -2.01 -9.76 -20.05
CA VAL A 373 -1.56 -8.66 -20.91
C VAL A 373 -0.03 -8.62 -20.90
N VAL A 374 0.58 -8.36 -22.05
CA VAL A 374 2.04 -8.38 -22.20
C VAL A 374 2.52 -7.09 -22.85
N PHE A 375 3.25 -6.28 -22.10
CA PHE A 375 3.81 -5.02 -22.58
C PHE A 375 5.16 -5.28 -23.26
N ARG A 376 5.34 -4.86 -24.52
CA ARG A 376 6.65 -4.96 -25.20
C ARG A 376 7.58 -3.83 -24.75
N THR A 377 8.87 -4.15 -24.59
CA THR A 377 9.92 -3.15 -24.36
C THR A 377 10.53 -2.59 -25.64
N CYS A 378 10.47 -3.33 -26.75
CA CYS A 378 10.88 -2.88 -28.08
C CYS A 378 10.46 -3.91 -29.15
N ASN A 379 10.64 -3.57 -30.43
CA ASN A 379 10.37 -4.48 -31.55
C ASN A 379 11.30 -5.72 -31.63
N LEU A 380 12.40 -5.73 -30.87
CA LEU A 380 13.39 -6.82 -30.84
C LEU A 380 13.51 -7.46 -29.45
N ASP A 381 12.47 -7.34 -28.61
CA ASP A 381 12.49 -7.78 -27.21
C ASP A 381 12.76 -9.31 -27.07
N PRO A 382 13.95 -9.73 -26.58
CA PRO A 382 14.31 -11.12 -26.42
C PRO A 382 13.79 -11.73 -25.11
N SER A 383 13.18 -10.92 -24.23
CA SER A 383 12.59 -11.36 -22.96
C SER A 383 11.15 -11.87 -23.12
N GLY A 384 10.48 -11.50 -24.22
CA GLY A 384 9.09 -11.88 -24.50
C GLY A 384 8.06 -10.97 -23.83
N GLY A 385 8.43 -9.73 -23.52
CA GLY A 385 7.58 -8.72 -22.90
C GLY A 385 7.50 -8.79 -21.38
N PHE A 386 6.76 -7.84 -20.84
CA PHE A 386 6.46 -7.66 -19.42
C PHE A 386 5.05 -8.19 -19.15
N PRO A 387 4.92 -9.46 -18.71
CA PRO A 387 3.63 -10.06 -18.42
C PRO A 387 3.01 -9.48 -17.15
N ALA A 388 1.73 -9.15 -17.25
CA ALA A 388 0.88 -8.72 -16.16
C ALA A 388 -0.52 -9.32 -16.32
N ILE A 389 -1.34 -9.20 -15.27
CA ILE A 389 -2.74 -9.59 -15.29
C ILE A 389 -3.64 -8.40 -14.91
N ALA A 390 -4.80 -8.32 -15.55
CA ALA A 390 -5.83 -7.31 -15.30
C ALA A 390 -7.23 -7.94 -15.30
N ARG A 391 -8.18 -7.36 -14.57
CA ARG A 391 -9.61 -7.55 -14.81
C ARG A 391 -10.20 -6.29 -15.41
N PHE A 392 -11.20 -6.47 -16.26
CA PHE A 392 -11.97 -5.42 -16.89
C PHE A 392 -13.39 -5.39 -16.31
N TRP A 393 -13.94 -4.20 -16.10
CA TRP A 393 -15.32 -4.00 -15.67
C TRP A 393 -15.99 -2.96 -16.56
N LEU A 394 -17.01 -3.37 -17.31
CA LEU A 394 -17.77 -2.48 -18.17
C LEU A 394 -18.80 -1.74 -17.32
N LYS A 395 -18.44 -0.55 -16.83
CA LYS A 395 -19.31 0.30 -16.00
C LYS A 395 -20.55 0.76 -16.76
N LYS A 396 -20.41 1.01 -18.07
CA LYS A 396 -21.50 1.52 -18.93
C LYS A 396 -21.31 1.10 -20.39
N ALA A 397 -22.30 0.44 -20.95
CA ALA A 397 -22.38 -0.04 -22.34
C ALA A 397 -23.21 0.94 -23.21
N ASP A 398 -22.79 2.20 -23.26
CA ASP A 398 -23.44 3.25 -24.05
C ASP A 398 -22.65 3.50 -25.36
N PRO A 399 -23.27 3.38 -26.56
CA PRO A 399 -22.57 3.56 -27.83
C PRO A 399 -22.02 4.97 -28.14
N GLN A 400 -22.30 5.97 -27.30
CA GLN A 400 -21.77 7.33 -27.38
C GLN A 400 -20.81 7.64 -26.22
N PHE A 401 -21.09 7.12 -25.03
CA PHE A 401 -20.35 7.40 -23.80
C PHE A 401 -20.13 6.13 -22.95
N PRO A 402 -19.34 5.16 -23.46
CA PRO A 402 -19.00 3.99 -22.66
C PRO A 402 -18.05 4.35 -21.53
N GLU A 403 -18.06 3.51 -20.49
CA GLU A 403 -17.14 3.62 -19.36
C GLU A 403 -16.57 2.25 -19.04
N LEU A 404 -15.24 2.12 -19.09
CA LEU A 404 -14.51 0.87 -18.84
C LEU A 404 -13.51 1.08 -17.72
N TYR A 405 -13.54 0.23 -16.72
CA TYR A 405 -12.56 0.17 -15.64
C TYR A 405 -11.59 -0.99 -15.86
N VAL A 406 -10.34 -0.78 -15.49
CA VAL A 406 -9.28 -1.79 -15.45
C VAL A 406 -8.64 -1.75 -14.06
N THR A 407 -8.53 -2.92 -13.42
CA THR A 407 -7.84 -3.07 -12.13
C THR A 407 -6.41 -2.53 -12.20
N PRO A 408 -5.78 -2.24 -11.04
CA PRO A 408 -4.33 -2.16 -10.99
C PRO A 408 -3.67 -3.37 -11.66
N LEU A 409 -2.62 -3.12 -12.43
CA LEU A 409 -1.94 -4.14 -13.21
C LEU A 409 -1.08 -5.01 -12.28
N ASN A 410 -1.53 -6.24 -12.05
CA ASN A 410 -0.89 -7.15 -11.11
C ASN A 410 0.24 -7.93 -11.79
N PHE A 411 1.27 -8.33 -11.03
CA PHE A 411 2.27 -9.26 -11.53
C PHE A 411 1.60 -10.59 -11.89
N ASP A 412 1.88 -11.13 -13.07
CA ASP A 412 1.44 -12.47 -13.46
C ASP A 412 2.07 -13.51 -12.50
N PRO A 413 1.29 -14.26 -11.70
CA PRO A 413 1.83 -15.22 -10.75
C PRO A 413 2.54 -16.39 -11.43
N GLU A 414 2.21 -16.73 -12.68
CA GLU A 414 2.89 -17.78 -13.45
C GLU A 414 4.21 -17.31 -14.08
N LYS A 415 4.35 -16.00 -14.30
CA LYS A 415 5.54 -15.36 -14.87
C LYS A 415 5.95 -14.10 -14.06
N PRO A 416 6.23 -14.23 -12.75
CA PRO A 416 6.39 -13.07 -11.87
C PRO A 416 7.69 -12.33 -12.18
N MET A 417 7.56 -11.08 -12.62
CA MET A 417 8.69 -10.19 -12.92
C MET A 417 9.36 -9.66 -11.64
N ALA A 418 8.60 -9.43 -10.57
CA ALA A 418 9.11 -9.06 -9.26
C ALA A 418 9.22 -10.25 -8.29
N THR A 419 10.11 -10.16 -7.31
CA THR A 419 10.25 -11.18 -6.25
C THR A 419 9.16 -10.99 -5.20
N VAL A 420 7.93 -11.41 -5.52
CA VAL A 420 6.75 -11.38 -4.63
C VAL A 420 6.63 -12.62 -3.72
N SER A 421 7.52 -13.61 -3.89
CA SER A 421 7.58 -14.81 -3.06
C SER A 421 9.00 -15.32 -2.86
N THR A 422 9.20 -16.12 -1.81
CA THR A 422 10.41 -16.91 -1.57
C THR A 422 10.02 -18.37 -1.30
N PRO A 423 10.69 -19.36 -1.91
CA PRO A 423 11.53 -19.21 -3.10
C PRO A 423 10.74 -18.57 -4.27
N SER A 424 11.42 -17.97 -5.25
CA SER A 424 10.78 -17.08 -6.26
C SER A 424 9.77 -17.76 -7.19
N ASP A 425 9.72 -19.08 -7.19
CA ASP A 425 8.80 -19.95 -7.91
C ASP A 425 7.57 -20.37 -7.07
N PHE A 426 7.53 -20.09 -5.76
CA PHE A 426 6.42 -20.46 -4.89
C PHE A 426 5.09 -19.80 -5.32
N VAL A 427 5.12 -18.53 -5.76
CA VAL A 427 3.95 -17.86 -6.36
C VAL A 427 3.48 -18.54 -7.66
N THR A 428 4.41 -19.12 -8.43
CA THR A 428 4.14 -19.81 -9.70
C THR A 428 3.53 -21.19 -9.48
N ASP A 429 3.93 -21.91 -8.43
CA ASP A 429 3.28 -23.16 -8.02
C ASP A 429 1.83 -22.92 -7.59
N ILE A 430 1.57 -21.83 -6.85
CA ILE A 430 0.21 -21.42 -6.47
C ILE A 430 -0.59 -21.04 -7.73
N GLY A 431 -0.06 -20.12 -8.55
CA GLY A 431 -0.73 -19.61 -9.76
C GLY A 431 -1.15 -20.71 -10.72
N ARG A 432 -0.24 -21.64 -11.04
CA ARG A 432 -0.54 -22.80 -11.92
C ARG A 432 -1.61 -23.75 -11.37
N LYS A 433 -1.83 -23.75 -10.04
CA LYS A 433 -2.75 -24.68 -9.36
C LYS A 433 -4.13 -24.08 -9.11
N ILE A 434 -4.22 -22.78 -8.83
CA ILE A 434 -5.50 -22.09 -8.55
C ILE A 434 -5.91 -21.07 -9.63
N GLY A 435 -5.08 -20.87 -10.65
CA GLY A 435 -5.21 -19.81 -11.65
C GLY A 435 -4.71 -18.45 -11.13
N PRO A 436 -4.83 -17.39 -11.95
CA PRO A 436 -4.42 -16.04 -11.55
C PRO A 436 -5.19 -15.49 -10.34
N PHE A 437 -4.53 -14.59 -9.61
CA PHE A 437 -5.05 -13.92 -8.40
C PHE A 437 -4.31 -12.60 -8.15
N TYR A 438 -4.87 -11.71 -7.34
CA TYR A 438 -4.22 -10.45 -6.93
C TYR A 438 -2.88 -10.70 -6.22
N THR A 439 -1.77 -10.37 -6.89
CA THR A 439 -0.40 -10.43 -6.36
C THR A 439 -0.03 -9.17 -5.58
N GLN A 440 -0.54 -8.01 -5.95
CA GLN A 440 -0.46 -6.76 -5.18
C GLN A 440 -1.07 -6.94 -3.78
N GLY A 441 -0.51 -6.26 -2.76
CA GLY A 441 -1.14 -6.14 -1.44
C GLY A 441 -2.30 -5.14 -1.45
N PHE A 442 -3.21 -5.22 -0.46
CA PHE A 442 -4.40 -4.35 -0.36
C PHE A 442 -5.17 -4.25 -1.70
N ALA A 443 -5.76 -5.39 -2.10
CA ALA A 443 -6.30 -5.61 -3.44
C ALA A 443 -7.77 -5.18 -3.60
N GLU A 444 -8.47 -4.97 -2.49
CA GLU A 444 -9.81 -4.41 -2.47
C GLU A 444 -9.74 -2.96 -2.97
N ASP A 445 -10.49 -2.62 -4.03
CA ASP A 445 -10.36 -1.35 -4.78
C ASP A 445 -11.03 -0.16 -4.04
N PHE A 446 -10.68 0.03 -2.76
CA PHE A 446 -11.23 1.05 -1.88
C PHE A 446 -11.05 2.47 -2.44
N LYS A 447 -9.97 2.71 -3.21
CA LYS A 447 -9.74 3.99 -3.87
C LYS A 447 -10.73 4.27 -4.98
N ALA A 448 -11.16 3.26 -5.74
CA ALA A 448 -12.20 3.41 -6.76
C ALA A 448 -13.59 3.70 -6.13
N PHE A 449 -13.79 3.30 -4.87
CA PHE A 449 -15.00 3.61 -4.10
C PHE A 449 -14.94 4.98 -3.40
N ASP A 450 -13.77 5.42 -2.90
CA ASP A 450 -13.59 6.76 -2.32
C ASP A 450 -13.34 7.86 -3.37
N ALA A 451 -13.08 7.49 -4.63
CA ALA A 451 -12.74 8.41 -5.71
C ALA A 451 -13.94 9.20 -6.26
N GLU A 452 -13.74 10.50 -6.36
CA GLU A 452 -14.59 11.43 -7.12
C GLU A 452 -13.75 12.04 -8.25
N VAL A 453 -14.25 11.96 -9.49
CA VAL A 453 -13.64 12.58 -10.68
C VAL A 453 -14.60 13.61 -11.24
N THR A 454 -14.06 14.76 -11.63
CA THR A 454 -14.81 15.80 -12.33
C THR A 454 -14.74 15.55 -13.83
N ASP A 455 -15.88 15.45 -14.50
CA ASP A 455 -15.94 15.31 -15.95
C ASP A 455 -15.72 16.65 -16.70
N VAL A 456 -15.82 16.62 -18.03
CA VAL A 456 -15.66 17.82 -18.88
C VAL A 456 -16.76 18.88 -18.71
N MET A 457 -17.92 18.53 -18.14
CA MET A 457 -19.01 19.46 -17.84
C MET A 457 -18.88 20.07 -16.44
N GLY A 458 -18.07 19.46 -15.58
CA GLY A 458 -17.83 19.90 -14.20
C GLY A 458 -18.56 19.07 -13.15
N ASP A 459 -19.22 17.98 -13.54
CA ASP A 459 -19.99 17.13 -12.63
C ASP A 459 -19.10 16.07 -11.95
N GLU A 460 -19.38 15.80 -10.68
CA GLU A 460 -18.66 14.80 -9.87
C GLU A 460 -19.22 13.39 -10.14
N LYS A 461 -18.50 12.59 -10.92
CA LYS A 461 -18.79 11.17 -11.16
C LYS A 461 -18.14 10.29 -10.10
N ARG A 462 -18.90 9.33 -9.57
CA ARG A 462 -18.38 8.21 -8.75
C ARG A 462 -18.09 7.01 -9.63
N LEU A 463 -16.92 6.42 -9.40
CA LEU A 463 -16.47 5.24 -10.14
C LEU A 463 -17.18 3.98 -9.62
N PHE A 464 -17.03 3.63 -8.34
CA PHE A 464 -17.81 2.54 -7.73
C PHE A 464 -18.94 3.08 -6.84
N ASP A 465 -20.02 2.30 -6.75
CA ASP A 465 -20.99 2.37 -5.68
C ASP A 465 -20.72 1.27 -4.62
N ALA A 466 -21.56 1.22 -3.59
CA ALA A 466 -21.43 0.26 -2.50
C ALA A 466 -21.67 -1.20 -2.94
N GLU A 467 -22.43 -1.47 -4.01
CA GLU A 467 -22.61 -2.85 -4.52
C GLU A 467 -21.39 -3.29 -5.31
N THR A 468 -20.87 -2.41 -6.18
CA THR A 468 -19.68 -2.65 -7.01
C THR A 468 -18.46 -2.92 -6.12
N TYR A 469 -18.25 -2.09 -5.09
CA TYR A 469 -17.18 -2.30 -4.12
C TYR A 469 -17.35 -3.60 -3.31
N ARG A 470 -18.59 -3.93 -2.89
CA ARG A 470 -18.90 -5.20 -2.20
C ARG A 470 -18.62 -6.43 -3.07
N ILE A 471 -18.97 -6.36 -4.37
CA ILE A 471 -18.69 -7.42 -5.35
C ILE A 471 -17.18 -7.57 -5.55
N GLN A 472 -16.45 -6.47 -5.80
CA GLN A 472 -14.99 -6.49 -5.97
C GLN A 472 -14.29 -7.06 -4.72
N SER A 473 -14.70 -6.64 -3.52
CA SER A 473 -14.15 -7.16 -2.26
C SER A 473 -14.43 -8.65 -2.07
N GLN A 474 -15.60 -9.14 -2.51
CA GLN A 474 -15.93 -10.56 -2.50
C GLN A 474 -15.09 -11.37 -3.51
N ILE A 475 -14.70 -10.80 -4.65
CA ILE A 475 -13.74 -11.42 -5.58
C ILE A 475 -12.40 -11.62 -4.84
N VAL A 476 -11.86 -10.59 -4.18
CA VAL A 476 -10.61 -10.70 -3.41
C VAL A 476 -10.72 -11.77 -2.32
N LEU A 477 -11.79 -11.75 -1.51
CA LEU A 477 -12.01 -12.76 -0.45
C LEU A 477 -12.05 -14.18 -1.03
N ASN A 478 -12.77 -14.40 -2.15
CA ASN A 478 -12.83 -15.70 -2.81
C ASN A 478 -11.44 -16.17 -3.28
N GLU A 479 -10.57 -15.27 -3.73
CA GLU A 479 -9.19 -15.60 -4.08
C GLU A 479 -8.35 -15.98 -2.84
N ARG A 480 -8.52 -15.29 -1.71
CA ARG A 480 -7.88 -15.69 -0.44
C ARG A 480 -8.39 -17.06 0.05
N ILE A 481 -9.66 -17.38 -0.15
CA ILE A 481 -10.23 -18.70 0.15
C ILE A 481 -9.59 -19.79 -0.73
N ARG A 482 -9.41 -19.56 -2.05
CA ARG A 482 -8.70 -20.51 -2.93
C ARG A 482 -7.24 -20.73 -2.49
N ILE A 483 -6.56 -19.68 -2.03
CA ILE A 483 -5.20 -19.77 -1.46
C ILE A 483 -5.19 -20.58 -0.16
N LEU A 484 -6.18 -20.40 0.73
CA LEU A 484 -6.33 -21.21 1.95
C LEU A 484 -6.55 -22.70 1.60
N ASP A 485 -7.44 -23.00 0.66
CA ASP A 485 -7.72 -24.38 0.25
C ASP A 485 -6.44 -25.04 -0.32
N TYR A 486 -5.68 -24.34 -1.18
CA TYR A 486 -4.33 -24.78 -1.63
C TYR A 486 -3.36 -25.00 -0.46
N ALA A 487 -3.30 -24.05 0.47
CA ALA A 487 -2.39 -24.12 1.61
C ALA A 487 -2.67 -25.35 2.49
N LEU A 488 -3.95 -25.63 2.74
CA LEU A 488 -4.42 -26.80 3.48
C LEU A 488 -4.18 -28.11 2.71
N GLU A 489 -4.30 -28.13 1.38
CA GLU A 489 -3.96 -29.31 0.57
C GLU A 489 -2.49 -29.71 0.73
N HIS A 490 -1.57 -28.75 0.81
CA HIS A 490 -0.14 -28.98 0.81
C HIS A 490 0.50 -28.94 2.22
N TYR A 491 -0.29 -28.83 3.30
CA TYR A 491 0.21 -28.70 4.67
C TYR A 491 0.43 -30.06 5.36
N GLU A 492 1.70 -30.38 5.64
CA GLU A 492 2.13 -31.63 6.29
C GLU A 492 2.48 -31.42 7.79
N ASP A 493 3.57 -30.70 8.08
CA ASP A 493 3.98 -30.34 9.44
C ASP A 493 4.62 -28.94 9.51
N GLY A 494 5.01 -28.49 10.72
CA GLY A 494 5.55 -27.17 10.96
C GLY A 494 4.47 -26.08 11.10
N LEU A 495 4.83 -24.84 10.78
CA LEU A 495 3.94 -23.67 10.87
C LEU A 495 3.23 -23.41 9.54
N LEU A 496 1.90 -23.24 9.60
CA LEU A 496 1.09 -22.66 8.54
C LEU A 496 0.54 -21.30 8.99
N PHE A 497 0.77 -20.25 8.20
CA PHE A 497 0.17 -18.93 8.36
C PHE A 497 -0.60 -18.56 7.09
N VAL A 498 -1.86 -18.14 7.24
CA VAL A 498 -2.70 -17.64 6.13
C VAL A 498 -3.39 -16.35 6.56
N TYR A 499 -3.36 -15.34 5.70
CA TYR A 499 -3.87 -14.00 5.99
C TYR A 499 -5.02 -13.57 5.06
N PHE A 500 -5.94 -12.78 5.62
CA PHE A 500 -7.11 -12.21 4.97
C PHE A 500 -7.18 -10.69 5.22
N SER A 501 -7.02 -9.90 4.16
CA SER A 501 -7.13 -8.43 4.16
C SER A 501 -8.58 -7.92 4.23
N SER A 502 -9.54 -8.72 3.75
CA SER A 502 -10.90 -8.24 3.46
C SER A 502 -11.69 -7.87 4.71
N THR A 503 -11.30 -8.32 5.90
CA THR A 503 -11.90 -7.91 7.17
C THR A 503 -11.57 -6.47 7.55
N ASP A 504 -10.39 -5.97 7.16
CA ASP A 504 -9.93 -4.60 7.40
C ASP A 504 -10.45 -3.63 6.34
N LEU A 505 -10.14 -3.85 5.06
CA LEU A 505 -10.47 -2.88 4.01
C LEU A 505 -11.98 -2.70 3.83
N VAL A 506 -12.78 -3.76 4.02
CA VAL A 506 -14.24 -3.65 4.03
C VAL A 506 -14.76 -2.96 5.30
N ALA A 507 -14.12 -3.15 6.45
CA ALA A 507 -14.45 -2.39 7.67
C ALA A 507 -14.17 -0.90 7.46
N HIS A 508 -12.99 -0.55 6.94
CA HIS A 508 -12.63 0.82 6.61
C HIS A 508 -13.67 1.55 5.77
N MET A 509 -14.25 0.90 4.76
CA MET A 509 -15.24 1.52 3.88
C MET A 509 -16.69 1.36 4.37
N MET A 510 -17.04 0.26 5.04
CA MET A 510 -18.43 -0.15 5.29
C MET A 510 -18.79 -0.42 6.77
N TRP A 511 -18.05 0.14 7.72
CA TRP A 511 -18.38 0.11 9.17
C TRP A 511 -19.60 1.00 9.50
N TRP A 512 -20.74 0.55 9.02
CA TRP A 512 -21.97 1.33 8.91
C TRP A 512 -23.02 0.94 9.96
N ASP A 513 -22.73 -0.07 10.78
CA ASP A 513 -23.56 -0.54 11.88
C ASP A 513 -23.52 0.44 13.06
N PRO A 514 -24.66 1.06 13.45
CA PRO A 514 -24.72 1.97 14.59
C PRO A 514 -24.38 1.31 15.93
N GLU A 515 -24.63 0.01 16.09
CA GLU A 515 -24.30 -0.71 17.33
C GLU A 515 -22.78 -0.86 17.52
N LEU A 516 -21.99 -0.80 16.44
CA LEU A 516 -20.53 -0.77 16.46
C LEU A 516 -19.97 0.66 16.42
N GLY A 517 -20.80 1.67 16.68
CA GLY A 517 -20.42 3.09 16.69
C GLY A 517 -20.51 3.80 15.34
N GLY A 518 -21.03 3.14 14.30
CA GLY A 518 -21.35 3.76 13.02
C GLY A 518 -22.40 4.88 13.17
N LEU A 519 -22.54 5.72 12.14
CA LEU A 519 -23.60 6.73 12.12
C LEU A 519 -24.99 6.07 12.00
N PRO A 520 -26.06 6.63 12.62
CA PRO A 520 -27.43 6.14 12.46
C PRO A 520 -27.81 5.90 10.99
N LEU A 521 -28.62 4.86 10.74
CA LEU A 521 -28.95 4.43 9.37
C LEU A 521 -29.80 5.44 8.57
N ASP A 522 -30.39 6.42 9.26
CA ASP A 522 -31.13 7.55 8.70
C ASP A 522 -30.33 8.86 8.68
N ALA A 523 -29.09 8.86 9.18
CA ALA A 523 -28.23 10.03 9.19
C ALA A 523 -27.83 10.44 7.76
N ARG A 524 -27.98 11.73 7.45
CA ARG A 524 -27.56 12.31 6.17
C ARG A 524 -26.04 12.23 6.03
N HIS A 525 -25.56 11.51 5.01
CA HIS A 525 -24.15 11.43 4.66
C HIS A 525 -23.89 11.99 3.24
N PRO A 526 -22.72 12.58 2.94
CA PRO A 526 -22.40 13.03 1.58
C PRO A 526 -22.25 11.88 0.58
N THR A 527 -21.79 10.71 1.05
CA THR A 527 -21.38 9.60 0.17
C THR A 527 -22.28 8.38 0.17
N ARG A 528 -23.31 8.31 1.03
CA ARG A 528 -24.28 7.22 1.08
C ARG A 528 -25.68 7.71 1.42
N SER A 529 -26.70 7.11 0.83
CA SER A 529 -28.11 7.31 1.17
C SER A 529 -28.53 6.50 2.41
N PRO A 530 -29.63 6.86 3.08
CA PRO A 530 -30.26 6.01 4.11
C PRO A 530 -30.65 4.62 3.60
N GLU A 531 -30.97 4.49 2.32
CA GLU A 531 -31.34 3.23 1.67
C GLU A 531 -30.11 2.32 1.52
N GLU A 532 -28.98 2.86 1.07
CA GLU A 532 -27.69 2.16 1.05
C GLU A 532 -27.23 1.78 2.46
N ALA A 533 -27.34 2.71 3.42
CA ALA A 533 -27.00 2.45 4.82
C ALA A 533 -27.77 1.23 5.37
N LYS A 534 -29.10 1.21 5.19
CA LYS A 534 -29.95 0.08 5.59
C LYS A 534 -29.60 -1.21 4.83
N LYS A 535 -29.30 -1.14 3.53
CA LYS A 535 -28.95 -2.33 2.72
C LYS A 535 -27.61 -2.94 3.14
N TYR A 536 -26.60 -2.13 3.45
CA TYR A 536 -25.21 -2.60 3.56
C TYR A 536 -24.58 -2.54 4.96
N HIS A 537 -25.26 -2.05 6.00
CA HIS A 537 -24.67 -1.94 7.35
C HIS A 537 -24.10 -3.23 7.95
N ARG A 538 -24.48 -4.41 7.45
CA ARG A 538 -24.01 -5.73 7.92
C ARG A 538 -22.98 -6.38 7.00
N VAL A 539 -22.44 -5.68 6.00
CA VAL A 539 -21.46 -6.25 5.06
C VAL A 539 -20.20 -6.73 5.80
N VAL A 540 -19.68 -5.96 6.77
CA VAL A 540 -18.54 -6.36 7.61
C VAL A 540 -18.83 -7.67 8.36
N GLU A 541 -20.02 -7.80 8.96
CA GLU A 541 -20.42 -9.04 9.63
C GLU A 541 -20.51 -10.23 8.66
N GLY A 542 -20.98 -10.01 7.43
CA GLY A 542 -21.04 -11.04 6.39
C GLY A 542 -19.67 -11.52 5.92
N ILE A 543 -18.62 -10.69 6.06
CA ILE A 543 -17.22 -11.13 5.87
C ILE A 543 -16.79 -11.97 7.08
N TYR A 544 -17.11 -11.56 8.31
CA TYR A 544 -16.75 -12.31 9.52
C TYR A 544 -17.40 -13.70 9.53
N GLU A 545 -18.67 -13.83 9.11
CA GLU A 545 -19.35 -15.14 8.95
C GLU A 545 -18.64 -16.04 7.92
N GLN A 546 -18.06 -15.47 6.85
CA GLN A 546 -17.27 -16.24 5.88
C GLN A 546 -15.90 -16.65 6.43
N CYS A 547 -15.28 -15.83 7.29
CA CYS A 547 -14.08 -16.18 8.04
C CYS A 547 -14.34 -17.32 9.04
N ASP A 548 -15.48 -17.33 9.74
CA ASP A 548 -15.89 -18.43 10.62
C ASP A 548 -16.04 -19.75 9.84
N GLN A 549 -16.65 -19.70 8.65
CA GLN A 549 -16.75 -20.88 7.76
C GLN A 549 -15.38 -21.41 7.35
N GLN A 550 -14.41 -20.52 7.07
CA GLN A 550 -13.04 -20.92 6.74
C GLN A 550 -12.31 -21.52 7.96
N LEU A 551 -12.48 -20.96 9.15
CA LEU A 551 -12.00 -21.56 10.40
C LEU A 551 -12.59 -22.97 10.58
N GLY A 552 -13.88 -23.17 10.30
CA GLY A 552 -14.52 -24.49 10.31
C GLY A 552 -13.87 -25.50 9.37
N LYS A 553 -13.50 -25.09 8.14
CA LYS A 553 -12.71 -25.93 7.21
C LYS A 553 -11.35 -26.29 7.80
N VAL A 554 -10.63 -25.30 8.35
CA VAL A 554 -9.30 -25.49 8.95
C VAL A 554 -9.35 -26.50 10.09
N MET A 555 -10.23 -26.29 11.08
CA MET A 555 -10.43 -27.20 12.22
C MET A 555 -10.72 -28.63 11.74
N LYS A 556 -11.61 -28.80 10.75
CA LYS A 556 -11.92 -30.11 10.16
C LYS A 556 -10.72 -30.77 9.47
N LYS A 557 -9.84 -29.98 8.83
CA LYS A 557 -8.67 -30.48 8.08
C LYS A 557 -7.50 -30.86 9.01
N VAL A 558 -7.22 -30.06 10.03
CA VAL A 558 -6.08 -30.31 10.94
C VAL A 558 -6.46 -31.10 12.19
N GLY A 559 -7.73 -31.11 12.58
CA GLY A 559 -8.24 -31.81 13.75
C GLY A 559 -8.12 -30.99 15.05
N GLU A 560 -9.03 -31.26 15.98
CA GLU A 560 -9.32 -30.46 17.20
C GLU A 560 -8.17 -30.36 18.22
N ASP A 561 -7.13 -31.19 18.07
CA ASP A 561 -5.95 -31.22 18.96
C ASP A 561 -4.72 -30.56 18.32
N THR A 562 -4.80 -30.13 17.06
CA THR A 562 -3.79 -29.25 16.47
C THR A 562 -4.01 -27.83 17.01
N PRO A 563 -3.00 -27.17 17.59
CA PRO A 563 -3.07 -25.76 17.96
C PRO A 563 -3.45 -24.87 16.77
N ILE A 564 -4.47 -24.04 16.97
CA ILE A 564 -4.92 -23.02 16.04
C ILE A 564 -4.93 -21.68 16.78
N ILE A 565 -4.33 -20.66 16.17
CA ILE A 565 -4.41 -19.26 16.58
C ILE A 565 -5.20 -18.53 15.48
N THR A 566 -6.31 -17.93 15.82
CA THR A 566 -6.95 -16.89 15.00
C THR A 566 -6.65 -15.55 15.64
N MET A 567 -6.08 -14.62 14.86
CA MET A 567 -5.71 -13.30 15.37
C MET A 567 -6.10 -12.16 14.42
N SER A 568 -6.19 -10.95 14.98
CA SER A 568 -5.99 -9.72 14.22
C SER A 568 -4.87 -8.90 14.86
N ASP A 569 -4.29 -8.02 14.06
CA ASP A 569 -3.26 -7.07 14.45
C ASP A 569 -3.83 -5.82 15.14
N HIS A 570 -5.07 -5.43 14.83
CA HIS A 570 -5.84 -4.43 15.58
C HIS A 570 -7.36 -4.70 15.54
N GLY A 571 -8.10 -3.95 16.36
CA GLY A 571 -9.55 -3.80 16.29
C GLY A 571 -9.94 -2.59 15.44
N PHE A 572 -11.17 -2.06 15.60
CA PHE A 572 -11.68 -0.97 14.76
C PHE A 572 -12.44 0.13 15.53
N GLY A 573 -12.50 1.33 14.96
CA GLY A 573 -13.24 2.46 15.56
C GLY A 573 -13.90 3.36 14.51
N PRO A 574 -15.06 3.97 14.80
CA PRO A 574 -15.72 4.88 13.86
C PRO A 574 -14.85 6.12 13.59
N PHE A 575 -14.91 6.63 12.35
CA PHE A 575 -14.13 7.78 11.89
C PHE A 575 -15.05 8.93 11.45
N GLN A 576 -15.18 9.93 12.30
CA GLN A 576 -16.16 11.02 12.16
C GLN A 576 -15.51 12.39 11.94
N ARG A 577 -14.28 12.60 12.42
CA ARG A 577 -13.60 13.89 12.48
C ARG A 577 -12.13 13.73 12.07
N LYS A 578 -11.72 14.51 11.07
CA LYS A 578 -10.36 14.57 10.54
C LYS A 578 -9.52 15.54 11.36
N VAL A 579 -8.40 15.04 11.89
CA VAL A 579 -7.38 15.84 12.57
C VAL A 579 -6.28 16.23 11.57
N ASN A 580 -5.80 17.46 11.63
CA ASN A 580 -4.53 17.87 11.01
C ASN A 580 -3.57 18.35 12.11
N LEU A 581 -2.63 17.49 12.51
CA LEU A 581 -1.66 17.77 13.58
C LEU A 581 -0.78 18.98 13.26
N ASN A 582 -0.34 19.14 12.01
CA ASN A 582 0.45 20.31 11.61
C ASN A 582 -0.30 21.62 11.83
N ARG A 583 -1.60 21.64 11.56
CA ARG A 583 -2.40 22.84 11.77
C ARG A 583 -2.61 23.12 13.26
N TRP A 584 -2.79 22.09 14.07
CA TRP A 584 -2.79 22.23 15.53
C TRP A 584 -1.45 22.75 16.06
N LEU A 585 -0.32 22.22 15.56
CA LEU A 585 1.03 22.65 15.92
C LEU A 585 1.31 24.11 15.54
N TYR A 586 0.84 24.53 14.36
CA TYR A 586 0.90 25.93 13.91
C TYR A 586 0.05 26.85 14.79
N ASP A 587 -1.22 26.51 15.05
CA ASP A 587 -2.12 27.34 15.87
C ASP A 587 -1.62 27.46 17.33
N ASN A 588 -0.81 26.51 17.82
CA ASN A 588 -0.15 26.54 19.13
C ASN A 588 1.28 27.12 19.12
N GLY A 589 1.78 27.59 17.98
CA GLY A 589 3.07 28.31 17.87
C GLY A 589 4.32 27.44 17.75
N TYR A 590 4.18 26.13 17.46
CA TYR A 590 5.32 25.22 17.24
C TYR A 590 5.84 25.22 15.81
N ILE A 591 5.01 25.60 14.83
CA ILE A 591 5.40 25.79 13.43
C ILE A 591 5.44 27.27 13.11
N VAL A 592 6.52 27.71 12.46
CA VAL A 592 6.71 29.08 11.99
C VAL A 592 6.73 29.06 10.47
N LEU A 593 6.03 30.00 9.84
CA LEU A 593 5.99 30.14 8.38
C LEU A 593 6.96 31.21 7.89
N LYS A 594 7.43 31.07 6.65
CA LYS A 594 8.24 32.09 5.97
C LYS A 594 7.44 33.41 5.85
N PRO A 595 8.09 34.58 5.90
CA PRO A 595 7.40 35.87 5.79
C PRO A 595 6.58 35.98 4.49
N GLY A 596 5.28 36.25 4.64
CA GLY A 596 4.35 36.41 3.51
C GLY A 596 3.60 35.13 3.09
N GLU A 597 4.00 33.96 3.59
CA GLU A 597 3.29 32.70 3.33
C GLU A 597 1.94 32.60 4.05
N ARG A 598 1.07 31.74 3.52
CA ARG A 598 -0.24 31.43 4.12
C ARG A 598 -0.20 30.07 4.81
N PRO A 599 -0.98 29.84 5.89
CA PRO A 599 -1.04 28.54 6.57
C PRO A 599 -1.89 27.53 5.79
N SER A 600 -1.41 27.14 4.60
CA SER A 600 -2.06 26.23 3.66
C SER A 600 -1.04 25.69 2.65
N GLY A 601 -1.00 24.37 2.46
CA GLY A 601 -0.05 23.72 1.53
C GLY A 601 1.04 22.90 2.24
N SER A 602 2.09 22.50 1.52
CA SER A 602 3.16 21.67 2.08
C SER A 602 4.12 22.48 2.96
N LEU A 603 4.35 22.03 4.19
CA LEU A 603 5.32 22.60 5.12
C LEU A 603 6.72 22.68 4.52
N ALA A 604 7.10 21.71 3.68
CA ALA A 604 8.40 21.68 3.02
C ALA A 604 8.70 22.98 2.25
N THR A 605 7.68 23.57 1.62
CA THR A 605 7.84 24.83 0.88
C THR A 605 7.58 26.07 1.74
N ILE A 606 6.61 26.05 2.67
CA ILE A 606 6.14 27.26 3.39
C ILE A 606 6.74 27.47 4.79
N ALA A 607 7.30 26.45 5.44
CA ALA A 607 7.81 26.55 6.81
C ALA A 607 9.18 27.23 6.89
N ASP A 608 9.35 28.09 7.90
CA ASP A 608 10.66 28.56 8.34
C ASP A 608 11.22 27.51 9.32
N TRP A 609 11.94 26.53 8.77
CA TRP A 609 12.47 25.41 9.54
C TRP A 609 13.41 25.86 10.65
N SER A 610 14.23 26.90 10.42
CA SER A 610 15.14 27.49 11.42
C SER A 610 14.47 27.99 12.71
N LYS A 611 13.13 28.16 12.69
CA LYS A 611 12.33 28.59 13.84
C LYS A 611 11.21 27.61 14.22
N THR A 612 10.92 26.64 13.36
CA THR A 612 9.91 25.60 13.60
C THR A 612 10.46 24.58 14.60
N LYS A 613 9.73 24.35 15.68
CA LYS A 613 10.14 23.48 16.80
C LYS A 613 9.63 22.05 16.68
N ALA A 614 8.43 21.85 16.14
CA ALA A 614 7.82 20.53 16.00
C ALA A 614 6.91 20.46 14.78
N TYR A 615 6.80 19.28 14.16
CA TYR A 615 6.03 19.02 12.95
C TYR A 615 5.56 17.56 12.91
N SER A 616 4.65 17.23 12.00
CA SER A 616 4.05 15.90 11.85
C SER A 616 4.07 15.43 10.39
N ILE A 617 4.44 14.17 10.20
CA ILE A 617 4.41 13.42 8.94
C ILE A 617 3.93 12.00 9.31
N GLY A 618 3.07 11.40 8.48
CA GLY A 618 2.34 10.18 8.82
C GLY A 618 0.99 10.47 9.51
N LEU A 619 0.42 9.46 10.17
CA LEU A 619 -0.92 9.47 10.76
C LEU A 619 -0.90 9.84 12.26
N ASN A 620 0.12 9.41 13.01
CA ASN A 620 0.19 9.60 14.47
C ASN A 620 1.48 10.29 14.96
N GLY A 621 2.53 10.35 14.15
CA GLY A 621 3.85 10.80 14.58
C GLY A 621 3.99 12.32 14.69
N ILE A 622 4.62 12.78 15.78
CA ILE A 622 5.17 14.14 15.92
C ILE A 622 6.68 14.05 16.11
N TYR A 623 7.39 14.91 15.41
CA TYR A 623 8.84 15.04 15.42
C TYR A 623 9.20 16.44 15.92
N LEU A 624 10.14 16.53 16.86
CA LEU A 624 10.82 17.77 17.17
C LEU A 624 11.86 18.08 16.09
N ASN A 625 12.09 19.35 15.79
CA ASN A 625 13.09 19.78 14.83
C ASN A 625 14.46 19.90 15.52
N MET A 626 15.11 18.76 15.79
CA MET A 626 16.28 18.66 16.67
C MET A 626 17.58 19.03 15.96
N VAL A 627 18.39 19.87 16.60
CA VAL A 627 19.77 20.16 16.19
C VAL A 627 20.58 18.86 16.17
N GLY A 628 21.15 18.53 15.00
CA GLY A 628 21.97 17.33 14.82
C GLY A 628 21.21 16.06 14.40
N ARG A 629 19.88 16.15 14.22
CA ARG A 629 19.07 15.10 13.55
C ARG A 629 18.39 15.66 12.31
N GLU A 630 17.74 16.81 12.43
CA GLU A 630 17.11 17.53 11.33
C GLU A 630 18.08 18.54 10.68
N ARG A 631 18.02 18.70 9.34
CA ARG A 631 18.92 19.59 8.58
C ARG A 631 18.92 21.03 9.10
N ASP A 632 17.72 21.59 9.26
CA ASP A 632 17.49 22.96 9.71
C ASP A 632 16.98 22.97 11.18
N GLY A 633 17.54 22.07 12.01
CA GLY A 633 17.17 21.87 13.42
C GLY A 633 17.20 23.15 14.26
N SER A 634 16.12 23.39 15.02
CA SER A 634 15.96 24.59 15.87
C SER A 634 15.90 24.30 17.38
N VAL A 635 15.60 23.05 17.76
CA VAL A 635 15.47 22.60 19.15
C VAL A 635 16.77 21.93 19.59
N LYS A 636 17.34 22.39 20.71
CA LYS A 636 18.57 21.81 21.24
C LYS A 636 18.30 20.55 22.08
N PRO A 637 19.27 19.64 22.23
CA PRO A 637 19.12 18.44 23.06
C PRO A 637 18.60 18.72 24.48
N GLU A 638 19.07 19.80 25.13
CA GLU A 638 18.65 20.19 26.47
C GLU A 638 17.22 20.75 26.57
N GLU A 639 16.61 21.15 25.45
CA GLU A 639 15.24 21.67 25.39
C GLU A 639 14.19 20.56 25.16
N ARG A 640 14.64 19.37 24.74
CA ARG A 640 13.81 18.25 24.29
C ARG A 640 12.72 17.87 25.29
N ASP A 641 13.10 17.49 26.51
CA ASP A 641 12.15 16.86 27.45
C ASP A 641 11.11 17.85 27.96
N ALA A 642 11.49 19.12 28.14
CA ALA A 642 10.56 20.19 28.48
C ALA A 642 9.55 20.43 27.36
N LEU A 643 10.00 20.46 26.10
CA LEU A 643 9.13 20.64 24.94
C LEU A 643 8.20 19.44 24.72
N LEU A 644 8.68 18.20 24.92
CA LEU A 644 7.84 17.00 24.84
C LEU A 644 6.74 17.02 25.91
N ALA A 645 7.06 17.42 27.15
CA ALA A 645 6.06 17.56 28.20
C ALA A 645 5.01 18.64 27.86
N GLU A 646 5.46 19.83 27.42
CA GLU A 646 4.57 20.94 27.05
C GLU A 646 3.62 20.57 25.89
N VAL A 647 4.14 19.95 24.83
CA VAL A 647 3.34 19.52 23.67
C VAL A 647 2.35 18.43 24.09
N SER A 648 2.79 17.47 24.92
CA SER A 648 1.92 16.38 25.40
C SER A 648 0.76 16.89 26.26
N GLU A 649 1.03 17.82 27.19
CA GLU A 649 -0.01 18.42 28.04
C GLU A 649 -1.06 19.15 27.21
N LYS A 650 -0.64 19.99 26.24
CA LYS A 650 -1.58 20.71 25.36
C LYS A 650 -2.37 19.78 24.43
N LEU A 651 -1.76 18.70 23.93
CA LEU A 651 -2.47 17.69 23.14
C LEU A 651 -3.56 17.01 23.98
N LEU A 652 -3.24 16.56 25.19
CA LEU A 652 -4.21 15.96 26.13
C LEU A 652 -5.29 16.94 26.59
N ALA A 653 -4.99 18.24 26.64
CA ALA A 653 -5.95 19.31 26.92
C ALA A 653 -6.86 19.65 25.71
N SER A 654 -6.58 19.14 24.51
CA SER A 654 -7.32 19.51 23.30
C SER A 654 -8.74 18.96 23.29
N ARG A 655 -9.69 19.82 22.90
CA ARG A 655 -11.13 19.52 22.84
C ARG A 655 -11.68 19.86 21.47
N ASP A 656 -12.66 19.08 21.03
CA ASP A 656 -13.43 19.39 19.84
C ASP A 656 -14.29 20.65 20.10
N PRO A 657 -14.17 21.74 19.31
CA PRO A 657 -15.05 22.90 19.47
C PRO A 657 -16.53 22.54 19.27
N ASP A 658 -16.83 21.51 18.46
CA ASP A 658 -18.18 21.01 18.23
C ASP A 658 -18.52 19.94 19.28
N GLY A 659 -18.87 20.39 20.49
CA GLY A 659 -19.39 19.54 21.58
C GLY A 659 -18.43 19.22 22.72
N GLY A 660 -17.20 19.72 22.70
CA GLY A 660 -16.29 19.70 23.87
C GLY A 660 -15.66 18.35 24.22
N ARG A 661 -15.77 17.33 23.37
CA ARG A 661 -15.18 16.01 23.59
C ARG A 661 -13.63 16.07 23.58
N PRO A 662 -12.91 15.24 24.35
CA PRO A 662 -11.47 15.07 24.16
C PRO A 662 -11.17 14.50 22.76
N VAL A 663 -10.12 15.02 22.12
CA VAL A 663 -9.68 14.59 20.77
C VAL A 663 -8.50 13.62 20.87
N VAL A 664 -7.63 13.84 21.86
CA VAL A 664 -6.48 12.98 22.15
C VAL A 664 -6.79 12.20 23.41
N ARG A 665 -6.72 10.87 23.32
CA ARG A 665 -6.88 9.94 24.44
C ARG A 665 -5.58 9.83 25.23
N ARG A 666 -4.46 9.68 24.52
CA ARG A 666 -3.15 9.40 25.05
C ARG A 666 -2.07 10.01 24.17
N VAL A 667 -0.96 10.44 24.77
CA VAL A 667 0.26 10.77 24.04
C VAL A 667 1.34 9.82 24.55
N TYR A 668 1.94 9.06 23.66
CA TYR A 668 3.02 8.12 23.99
C TYR A 668 4.35 8.79 23.68
N ARG A 669 5.24 8.88 24.66
CA ARG A 669 6.64 9.25 24.41
C ARG A 669 7.40 8.04 23.92
N THR A 670 8.09 8.16 22.79
CA THR A 670 8.76 7.02 22.15
C THR A 670 10.00 6.55 22.92
N ASP A 671 10.55 7.37 23.83
CA ASP A 671 11.63 6.98 24.74
C ASP A 671 11.16 6.22 25.98
N GLU A 672 9.84 6.14 26.21
CA GLU A 672 9.22 5.32 27.25
C GLU A 672 8.68 3.99 26.70
N VAL A 673 8.23 3.96 25.43
CA VAL A 673 7.52 2.79 24.86
C VAL A 673 8.32 1.99 23.84
N TYR A 674 9.37 2.54 23.22
CA TYR A 674 10.17 1.83 22.22
C TYR A 674 11.53 1.37 22.77
N HIS A 675 11.97 0.19 22.33
CA HIS A 675 13.24 -0.41 22.74
C HIS A 675 13.96 -1.06 21.55
N GLY A 676 15.25 -0.78 21.41
CA GLY A 676 16.09 -1.34 20.34
C GLY A 676 16.95 -0.27 19.66
N PRO A 677 17.65 -0.60 18.56
CA PRO A 677 18.55 0.32 17.87
C PRO A 677 17.84 1.52 17.21
N TYR A 678 16.53 1.43 16.95
CA TYR A 678 15.71 2.52 16.40
C TYR A 678 14.93 3.29 17.49
N ALA A 679 14.92 2.87 18.75
CA ALA A 679 14.36 3.67 19.85
C ALA A 679 15.14 5.00 20.01
N PRO A 680 14.55 6.09 20.56
CA PRO A 680 15.25 7.37 20.70
C PRO A 680 16.59 7.24 21.46
N GLY A 681 17.66 7.83 20.92
CA GLY A 681 19.02 7.66 21.43
C GLY A 681 19.72 6.37 20.96
N GLY A 682 19.00 5.47 20.28
CA GLY A 682 19.55 4.34 19.54
C GLY A 682 20.31 4.77 18.28
N LYS A 683 21.17 3.87 17.77
CA LYS A 683 22.09 4.13 16.65
C LYS A 683 21.40 4.33 15.29
N LEU A 684 20.13 3.95 15.17
CA LEU A 684 19.31 4.02 13.95
C LEU A 684 18.04 4.85 14.19
N SER A 685 18.05 5.76 15.17
CA SER A 685 16.88 6.53 15.60
C SER A 685 16.52 7.75 14.74
N GLN A 686 17.11 7.88 13.54
CA GLN A 686 16.90 9.07 12.70
C GLN A 686 15.45 9.22 12.20
N HIS A 687 14.77 8.11 11.91
CA HIS A 687 13.38 8.12 11.42
C HIS A 687 12.33 8.13 12.54
N THR A 688 12.75 7.99 13.80
CA THR A 688 11.87 7.78 14.96
C THR A 688 11.10 9.05 15.34
N PRO A 689 9.76 8.99 15.46
CA PRO A 689 8.96 10.07 16.06
C PRO A 689 9.39 10.30 17.51
N ASP A 690 9.21 11.50 18.04
CA ASP A 690 9.43 11.77 19.48
C ASP A 690 8.16 11.55 20.30
N LEU A 691 6.99 11.77 19.70
CA LEU A 691 5.68 11.44 20.27
C LEU A 691 4.82 10.67 19.24
N ILE A 692 4.00 9.77 19.74
CA ILE A 692 2.86 9.17 19.01
C ILE A 692 1.57 9.69 19.63
N VAL A 693 0.68 10.24 18.82
CA VAL A 693 -0.64 10.73 19.24
C VAL A 693 -1.67 9.60 19.15
N GLY A 694 -2.15 9.14 20.30
CA GLY A 694 -3.29 8.24 20.40
C GLY A 694 -4.59 9.04 20.51
N TYR A 695 -5.35 9.10 19.42
CA TYR A 695 -6.63 9.81 19.40
C TYR A 695 -7.73 9.08 20.20
N GLU A 696 -8.79 9.80 20.55
CA GLU A 696 -10.05 9.24 21.06
C GLU A 696 -10.93 8.76 19.89
N TYR A 697 -11.90 7.87 20.14
CA TYR A 697 -12.81 7.40 19.08
C TYR A 697 -13.48 8.53 18.29
N GLY A 698 -13.57 8.36 16.97
CA GLY A 698 -14.10 9.36 16.05
C GLY A 698 -13.04 10.26 15.43
N TYR A 699 -11.83 10.37 16.00
CA TYR A 699 -10.80 11.34 15.60
C TYR A 699 -9.57 10.66 15.01
N ILE A 700 -9.21 10.98 13.75
CA ILE A 700 -8.03 10.38 13.07
C ILE A 700 -7.40 11.40 12.14
N THR A 701 -6.07 11.40 12.01
CA THR A 701 -5.39 12.19 10.96
C THR A 701 -5.45 11.50 9.60
N ARG A 702 -6.05 12.19 8.63
CA ARG A 702 -6.02 11.88 7.19
C ARG A 702 -5.53 13.05 6.35
N GLN A 703 -5.56 14.26 6.91
CA GLN A 703 -5.11 15.48 6.26
C GLN A 703 -3.80 15.89 6.92
N GLY A 704 -2.76 16.17 6.12
CA GLY A 704 -1.45 16.54 6.65
C GLY A 704 -0.41 15.41 6.71
N THR A 705 -0.76 14.18 6.31
CA THR A 705 0.15 13.01 6.32
C THR A 705 1.46 13.29 5.56
N MET A 706 1.37 13.88 4.37
CA MET A 706 2.51 14.36 3.57
C MET A 706 3.03 15.75 4.02
N GLY A 707 2.97 16.05 5.32
CA GLY A 707 3.43 17.32 5.90
C GLY A 707 2.67 18.55 5.41
N THR A 708 1.33 18.49 5.26
CA THR A 708 0.52 19.61 4.75
C THR A 708 -0.32 20.34 5.82
N LEU A 709 -0.45 21.66 5.69
CA LEU A 709 -1.35 22.51 6.46
C LEU A 709 -2.71 22.68 5.78
N THR A 710 -3.77 22.56 6.58
CA THR A 710 -5.16 22.88 6.23
C THR A 710 -5.63 24.19 6.88
N SER A 711 -6.80 24.67 6.45
CA SER A 711 -7.43 25.88 7.01
C SER A 711 -7.96 25.72 8.46
N ARG A 712 -8.22 24.48 8.89
CA ARG A 712 -8.64 24.10 10.25
C ARG A 712 -7.94 22.82 10.67
N TRP A 713 -7.65 22.69 11.97
CA TRP A 713 -7.06 21.46 12.54
C TRP A 713 -8.09 20.34 12.76
N LEU A 714 -9.39 20.67 12.80
CA LEU A 714 -10.51 19.71 12.77
C LEU A 714 -11.45 20.01 11.60
N THR A 715 -11.88 18.96 10.91
CA THR A 715 -12.97 18.99 9.92
C THR A 715 -13.82 17.72 10.00
N ASP A 716 -15.07 17.76 9.53
CA ASP A 716 -15.88 16.55 9.42
C ASP A 716 -15.25 15.55 8.46
N ASN A 717 -15.36 14.26 8.79
CA ASN A 717 -15.21 13.24 7.79
C ASN A 717 -16.43 13.25 6.84
N ARG A 718 -16.15 13.17 5.54
CA ARG A 718 -17.12 13.25 4.44
C ARG A 718 -16.80 12.27 3.30
N ASN A 719 -15.87 11.34 3.54
CA ASN A 719 -15.42 10.31 2.60
C ASN A 719 -16.18 9.01 2.83
N GLN A 720 -16.09 8.04 1.91
CA GLN A 720 -16.66 6.71 2.14
C GLN A 720 -15.96 5.98 3.29
N TRP A 721 -14.66 6.26 3.47
CA TRP A 721 -13.87 5.75 4.57
C TRP A 721 -14.48 6.12 5.92
N SER A 722 -15.13 5.18 6.60
CA SER A 722 -16.08 5.40 7.70
C SER A 722 -15.61 4.89 9.06
N ALA A 723 -14.60 4.03 9.09
CA ALA A 723 -13.91 3.60 10.32
C ALA A 723 -12.43 3.36 10.05
N ASP A 724 -11.61 3.42 11.10
CA ASP A 724 -10.16 3.23 11.06
C ASP A 724 -9.65 2.99 12.50
N HIS A 725 -8.44 2.48 12.60
CA HIS A 725 -7.82 1.95 13.81
C HIS A 725 -6.64 2.80 14.32
N CYS A 726 -6.18 3.81 13.58
CA CYS A 726 -4.99 4.64 13.88
C CYS A 726 -5.20 5.64 15.03
N ILE A 727 -5.71 5.16 16.17
CA ILE A 727 -6.07 5.92 17.38
C ILE A 727 -5.22 5.47 18.58
N ALA A 728 -5.65 5.71 19.82
CA ALA A 728 -5.00 5.10 20.99
C ALA A 728 -5.14 3.57 20.98
N ALA A 729 -4.02 2.86 21.16
CA ALA A 729 -3.93 1.40 21.04
C ALA A 729 -4.90 0.66 21.98
N GLU A 730 -5.13 1.17 23.19
CA GLU A 730 -6.06 0.58 24.16
C GLU A 730 -7.54 0.61 23.72
N LEU A 731 -7.88 1.41 22.69
CA LEU A 731 -9.23 1.49 22.14
C LEU A 731 -9.44 0.51 20.97
N VAL A 732 -8.39 -0.02 20.37
CA VAL A 732 -8.48 -0.94 19.20
C VAL A 732 -7.60 -2.18 19.38
N PRO A 733 -7.75 -2.92 20.50
CA PRO A 733 -7.05 -4.19 20.66
C PRO A 733 -7.45 -5.15 19.54
N GLY A 734 -6.50 -5.94 19.08
CA GLY A 734 -6.77 -7.04 18.15
C GLY A 734 -7.59 -8.14 18.80
N THR A 735 -7.97 -9.12 17.99
CA THR A 735 -8.55 -10.39 18.42
C THR A 735 -7.43 -11.39 18.68
N LEU A 736 -7.53 -12.18 19.76
CA LEU A 736 -6.82 -13.45 19.92
C LEU A 736 -7.80 -14.54 20.35
N ALA A 737 -8.13 -15.46 19.45
CA ALA A 737 -8.91 -16.65 19.76
C ALA A 737 -8.11 -17.93 19.45
N THR A 738 -8.20 -18.93 20.31
CA THR A 738 -7.42 -20.17 20.18
C THR A 738 -8.05 -21.33 20.97
N ASN A 739 -7.73 -22.57 20.55
CA ASN A 739 -8.04 -23.81 21.29
C ASN A 739 -6.97 -24.17 22.35
N VAL A 740 -5.92 -23.38 22.52
CA VAL A 740 -4.90 -23.59 23.56
C VAL A 740 -5.12 -22.60 24.71
N LYS A 741 -4.99 -23.08 25.96
CA LYS A 741 -5.16 -22.22 27.13
C LYS A 741 -4.05 -21.16 27.21
N ILE A 742 -4.47 -19.91 27.40
CA ILE A 742 -3.58 -18.76 27.63
C ILE A 742 -3.41 -18.56 29.15
N HIS A 743 -2.20 -18.15 29.55
CA HIS A 743 -1.76 -17.99 30.94
C HIS A 743 -1.32 -16.55 31.29
N LEU A 744 -1.59 -15.59 30.41
CA LEU A 744 -1.37 -14.15 30.63
C LEU A 744 -2.73 -13.44 30.69
N ASP A 745 -2.84 -12.40 31.51
CA ASP A 745 -4.08 -11.61 31.63
C ASP A 745 -4.19 -10.52 30.53
N ASP A 746 -3.06 -10.15 29.93
CA ASP A 746 -2.86 -9.04 28.99
C ASP A 746 -2.02 -9.46 27.76
N PRO A 747 -2.48 -10.45 26.95
CA PRO A 747 -1.69 -10.94 25.82
C PRO A 747 -1.46 -9.84 24.77
N ASP A 748 -0.25 -9.78 24.22
CA ASP A 748 0.20 -8.79 23.22
C ASP A 748 0.67 -9.45 21.91
N LEU A 749 0.62 -8.72 20.79
CA LEU A 749 1.16 -9.19 19.49
C LEU A 749 2.59 -9.72 19.59
N THR A 750 3.43 -9.09 20.41
CA THR A 750 4.82 -9.49 20.59
C THR A 750 4.97 -10.82 21.32
N ASP A 751 3.96 -11.28 22.08
CA ASP A 751 3.95 -12.58 22.78
C ASP A 751 3.75 -13.78 21.80
N LEU A 752 3.21 -13.55 20.61
CA LEU A 752 2.89 -14.61 19.65
C LEU A 752 4.15 -15.30 19.09
N ALA A 753 5.15 -14.54 18.63
CA ALA A 753 6.39 -15.09 18.07
C ALA A 753 7.16 -15.97 19.07
N PRO A 754 7.43 -15.53 20.33
CA PRO A 754 7.98 -16.37 21.39
C PRO A 754 7.19 -17.65 21.66
N THR A 755 5.86 -17.57 21.67
CA THR A 755 4.97 -18.73 21.87
C THR A 755 5.14 -19.75 20.74
N ILE A 756 5.18 -19.29 19.49
CA ILE A 756 5.42 -20.12 18.29
C ILE A 756 6.78 -20.80 18.37
N LEU A 757 7.86 -20.06 18.66
CA LEU A 757 9.21 -20.62 18.78
C LEU A 757 9.27 -21.74 19.82
N LYS A 758 8.75 -21.47 21.02
CA LYS A 758 8.77 -22.42 22.13
C LYS A 758 7.94 -23.68 21.85
N TYR A 759 6.80 -23.56 21.17
CA TYR A 759 6.00 -24.71 20.75
C TYR A 759 6.81 -25.70 19.90
N PHE A 760 7.64 -25.19 18.99
CA PHE A 760 8.55 -26.01 18.18
C PHE A 760 9.87 -26.39 18.88
N GLY A 761 10.09 -25.95 20.13
CA GLY A 761 11.31 -26.25 20.90
C GLY A 761 12.50 -25.38 20.52
N VAL A 762 12.25 -24.18 20.02
CA VAL A 762 13.26 -23.16 19.72
C VAL A 762 13.28 -22.12 20.84
N ASP A 763 14.48 -21.80 21.34
CA ASP A 763 14.64 -20.81 22.41
C ASP A 763 14.30 -19.40 21.94
N LYS A 764 13.66 -18.61 22.81
CA LYS A 764 13.35 -17.20 22.55
C LYS A 764 14.66 -16.38 22.50
N PRO A 765 14.96 -15.65 21.40
CA PRO A 765 16.05 -14.70 21.33
C PRO A 765 15.95 -13.58 22.38
N ALA A 766 17.09 -13.03 22.82
CA ALA A 766 17.13 -12.05 23.90
C ALA A 766 16.45 -10.71 23.56
N GLN A 767 16.43 -10.32 22.28
CA GLN A 767 15.78 -9.09 21.81
C GLN A 767 14.25 -9.20 21.73
N MET A 768 13.69 -10.41 21.60
CA MET A 768 12.23 -10.60 21.63
C MET A 768 11.71 -10.32 23.04
N ARG A 769 10.97 -9.23 23.19
CA ARG A 769 10.45 -8.79 24.50
C ARG A 769 9.26 -9.61 24.95
N GLY A 770 8.43 -10.08 24.01
CA GLY A 770 7.23 -10.85 24.29
C GLY A 770 7.44 -12.09 25.16
N ARG A 771 6.37 -12.47 25.84
CA ARG A 771 6.23 -13.58 26.77
C ARG A 771 5.68 -14.80 26.03
N ASP A 772 5.67 -15.95 26.69
CA ASP A 772 5.03 -17.15 26.16
C ASP A 772 3.61 -17.28 26.74
N LEU A 773 2.63 -17.40 25.86
CA LEU A 773 1.21 -17.44 26.20
C LEU A 773 0.77 -18.77 26.82
N TRP A 774 1.47 -19.87 26.52
CA TRP A 774 0.96 -21.24 26.73
C TRP A 774 1.58 -21.99 27.91
N THR A 775 2.55 -21.41 28.62
CA THR A 775 3.04 -21.99 29.88
C THR A 775 2.77 -21.09 31.05
N THR A 776 2.49 -21.71 32.21
CA THR A 776 2.33 -20.98 33.46
C THR A 776 3.65 -20.31 33.86
N PRO A 777 3.67 -19.00 34.17
CA PRO A 777 4.87 -18.32 34.67
C PRO A 777 5.46 -19.05 35.88
N SER A 778 6.77 -19.28 35.88
CA SER A 778 7.42 -19.90 37.04
C SER A 778 7.41 -18.93 38.23
N ALA A 779 7.21 -19.43 39.46
CA ALA A 779 7.23 -18.58 40.66
C ALA A 779 8.59 -17.89 40.94
N ARG A 780 9.62 -18.13 40.10
CA ARG A 780 10.95 -17.49 40.20
C ARG A 780 11.10 -16.25 39.32
N THR A 781 10.20 -15.99 38.37
CA THR A 781 10.28 -14.81 37.48
C THR A 781 9.52 -13.59 38.02
N ALA A 782 8.53 -13.79 38.91
CA ALA A 782 7.71 -12.72 39.50
C ALA A 782 8.43 -11.81 40.53
N SER A 783 9.77 -11.83 40.59
CA SER A 783 10.56 -11.04 41.55
C SER A 783 11.69 -10.23 40.90
N ARG A 784 11.60 -9.98 39.58
CA ARG A 784 12.60 -9.25 38.78
C ARG A 784 12.02 -8.37 37.66
N GLU A 785 10.75 -8.00 37.76
CA GLU A 785 10.16 -6.88 37.02
C GLU A 785 9.96 -5.70 37.99
#